data_AF-A0A833VLP0-F1
#
_entry.id   AF-A0A833VLP0-F1
#
_cell.length_a   1.000
_cell.length_b   1.000
_cell.length_c   1.000
_cell.angle_alpha   90.00
_cell.angle_beta   90.00
_cell.angle_gamma   90.00
#
_symmetry.space_group_name_H-M   'P 1'
#
loop_
_entity.id
_entity.type
_entity.pdbx_description
1 polymer ?
#
loop_
_entity_poly.entity_id
_entity_poly.type
_entity_poly.pdbx_seq_one_letter_code
_entity_poly.pdbx_strand_id
1 'polypeptide(L)'
;MALSLIRGKGLQYGNSQLRSLSCISTMKKGLVLGLYETEDESNLLLTPTAAKYDELVKGKLQKHILLNIIQLRKKMSAINDSNLGNDNPGSSGSVGECSDRMSKQNHSANVLHRISGTLEDKNNDYLCPICFEIIDEAHITRCGHTFCYRCIVKSLEANGRCPKCSYMLTQQDIFPNFLLHELISKYKTRIKGLTELGSSYAADGRHKTGIDLPVPPHDGLRDIIAAESANLTLPDVNVMLEVLTQRKHLLEAETCAAQNKLLHEFLKHLLQQKEEQKNQLQKEIALIKKDMEEVENILKDVQNKCPKVEDLKKSSENDTAQVSAIRKEMIGLIDIIDSNMVKPNEKANVGTDTFINPTGSKKQNDYAVGSTLAVRRKRMHAHFDDFVQCYFDSRAKELLLGHKSQSQSDSWQGTSSGLDVFRENLVKFSRYKALRPLATLNYSSDIFNNSTIVSSIEFDKDNEFFAIAGVTKRIKVFDYSAVIRDTVDIHYPCVEMVSSSKISCVSWNSFHKGMLASSDYEGIVTVWDAATCQRTKTFQEHEKRCWSVDFNDVDTKLIASGSDDARVKLWSLNNDHSVASLEAKANVCCVKFNPRSSCHLAFGSADHCVHYYDLRNMKEALCIFKGHRKAVSYVKFINKEEIVSASTDSQLKMWNINNPHCLRSFVGHVNEKNFIGLTTDGDYVACGSENNALYVYYKGLSKQLFSYKFDAVRSILEIQERREEDLNEFVSAVCWKQIAGPKIPKGHARIFWGLDEKDYVGIAVVGLGKKNLGINQLEEIHEGKENIRIAAAVGCRALDAVNIKDIQLETLGDAEAAAEGAALSTWFYQGSKNKKKQKVLPKVSLYGQEGETQWRIGNIKAQAQNWARHLADSPANLMTPTVFSEEVQAVLTKLGITVKVHNKEWAEEKKMGSFLSVSHGSCEPPKFVEIHYKGADDDSQPIAFVGKGVTFDAGGISLKPSAEMDDMRADMSGAACVVAAIRAAAELKLKLNLIGLIPLTENLPSGTATKPGDLVVAMNGKSIIVDNTDAEGRLILADALCYAQEFNPSFILDIATLTGAMRIALGGAATGVFTNNSSLFEKLRNAGTLTGDRVWRFPLWQHFTDEMTKKVKSADIRNIARTKGGGSCTAAAFLHEFVSNNTPWMHLDIAGVMGPGPDKLPYVPAGMTVYFIHAYLPFNIPTFLQTDQIYNELSTYIGMYKSHTQFIKYP
;
A
#
# COMPACT_ATOMS: atom_id res chain seq x y z
N MET A 1 40.06 -56.88 -10.86
CA MET A 1 39.97 -57.59 -9.55
C MET A 1 40.22 -56.54 -8.47
N ALA A 2 39.28 -55.98 -7.71
CA ALA A 2 38.05 -56.56 -7.18
C ALA A 2 36.84 -55.64 -7.43
N LEU A 3 35.93 -56.17 -8.23
CA LEU A 3 34.56 -55.74 -8.49
C LEU A 3 33.83 -57.08 -8.51
N SER A 4 33.32 -57.56 -7.36
CA SER A 4 32.59 -58.84 -7.20
C SER A 4 32.38 -59.11 -5.70
N LEU A 5 31.20 -59.63 -5.33
CA LEU A 5 30.72 -60.00 -3.98
C LEU A 5 30.17 -58.79 -3.20
N ILE A 6 28.86 -58.60 -2.96
CA ILE A 6 27.81 -59.59 -2.69
C ILE A 6 26.46 -59.02 -3.18
N ARG A 7 25.95 -59.57 -4.29
CA ARG A 7 24.51 -59.79 -4.50
C ARG A 7 24.25 -61.24 -4.07
N GLY A 8 23.27 -61.48 -3.20
CA GLY A 8 22.83 -62.84 -2.92
C GLY A 8 21.71 -62.96 -1.88
N LYS A 9 20.49 -63.23 -2.39
CA LYS A 9 19.28 -63.75 -1.71
C LYS A 9 18.52 -62.71 -0.86
N GLY A 10 17.30 -62.27 -1.16
CA GLY A 10 16.19 -62.89 -1.86
C GLY A 10 15.14 -63.33 -0.84
N LEU A 11 14.12 -62.48 -0.60
CA LEU A 11 12.78 -62.89 -0.18
C LEU A 11 11.78 -61.75 -0.38
N GLN A 12 10.75 -62.06 -1.16
CA GLN A 12 9.56 -61.28 -1.45
C GLN A 12 8.78 -60.98 -0.16
N TYR A 13 8.15 -59.80 -0.05
CA TYR A 13 6.72 -59.64 0.29
C TYR A 13 6.31 -58.16 0.22
N GLY A 14 5.25 -57.88 -0.56
CA GLY A 14 4.19 -56.94 -0.16
C GLY A 14 4.33 -55.46 -0.50
N ASN A 15 3.64 -55.05 -1.56
CA ASN A 15 3.24 -53.67 -1.90
C ASN A 15 2.69 -52.86 -0.71
N SER A 16 3.16 -51.61 -0.53
CA SER A 16 2.35 -50.38 -0.67
C SER A 16 3.06 -49.14 -0.09
N GLN A 17 2.96 -48.02 -0.81
CA GLN A 17 3.33 -46.64 -0.43
C GLN A 17 4.82 -46.30 -0.25
N LEU A 18 5.49 -45.96 -1.36
CA LEU A 18 6.64 -45.04 -1.37
C LEU A 18 6.67 -44.31 -2.73
N ARG A 19 6.01 -43.14 -2.80
CA ARG A 19 6.27 -42.14 -3.85
C ARG A 19 7.03 -40.97 -3.23
N SER A 20 8.34 -40.97 -3.50
CA SER A 20 9.22 -39.84 -3.75
C SER A 20 9.08 -38.57 -2.90
N LEU A 21 9.96 -38.48 -1.90
CA LEU A 21 10.52 -37.22 -1.40
C LEU A 21 11.35 -36.56 -2.51
N SER A 22 10.89 -35.42 -3.02
CA SER A 22 11.74 -34.42 -3.69
C SER A 22 11.38 -33.05 -3.13
N CYS A 23 12.01 -32.67 -2.02
CA CYS A 23 11.97 -31.29 -1.52
C CYS A 23 12.93 -30.44 -2.36
N ILE A 24 12.41 -29.90 -3.45
CA ILE A 24 13.02 -28.81 -4.20
C ILE A 24 12.83 -27.53 -3.37
N SER A 25 13.88 -26.73 -3.23
CA SER A 25 13.85 -25.40 -2.63
C SER A 25 12.77 -24.54 -3.31
N THR A 26 11.62 -24.35 -2.67
CA THR A 26 10.51 -23.60 -3.26
C THR A 26 10.82 -22.10 -3.18
N MET A 27 11.23 -21.51 -4.31
CA MET A 27 11.12 -20.07 -4.52
C MET A 27 9.69 -19.63 -4.18
N LYS A 28 9.55 -18.51 -3.45
CA LYS A 28 8.25 -17.95 -3.09
C LYS A 28 7.54 -17.52 -4.37
N LYS A 29 6.55 -18.30 -4.81
CA LYS A 29 5.69 -17.97 -5.96
C LYS A 29 4.54 -17.07 -5.53
N GLY A 30 4.16 -16.15 -6.39
CA GLY A 30 2.94 -15.36 -6.26
C GLY A 30 1.97 -15.64 -7.40
N LEU A 31 0.69 -15.35 -7.16
CA LEU A 31 -0.38 -15.47 -8.15
C LEU A 31 -1.15 -14.17 -8.26
N VAL A 32 -1.45 -13.72 -9.48
CA VAL A 32 -2.31 -12.58 -9.74
C VAL A 32 -3.64 -13.08 -10.32
N LEU A 33 -4.74 -12.68 -9.69
CA LEU A 33 -6.12 -13.05 -10.02
C LEU A 33 -7.03 -11.83 -10.20
N GLY A 34 -8.05 -11.92 -11.03
CA GLY A 34 -8.95 -10.83 -11.41
C GLY A 34 -10.33 -10.87 -10.78
N LEU A 35 -10.89 -9.68 -10.59
CA LEU A 35 -12.26 -9.42 -10.13
C LEU A 35 -12.88 -8.32 -11.00
N TYR A 36 -14.10 -8.53 -11.46
CA TYR A 36 -14.91 -7.49 -12.12
C TYR A 36 -15.74 -6.71 -11.10
N GLU A 37 -16.02 -5.45 -11.43
CA GLU A 37 -16.95 -4.60 -10.68
C GLU A 37 -18.39 -5.05 -10.90
N THR A 38 -19.17 -5.07 -9.82
CA THR A 38 -20.58 -5.43 -9.79
C THR A 38 -21.40 -4.30 -9.17
N GLU A 39 -22.64 -4.12 -9.64
CA GLU A 39 -23.59 -3.15 -9.05
C GLU A 39 -24.12 -3.62 -7.69
N ASP A 40 -24.18 -4.95 -7.50
CA ASP A 40 -24.47 -5.57 -6.22
C ASP A 40 -23.18 -5.81 -5.44
N GLU A 41 -22.90 -4.95 -4.46
CA GLU A 41 -21.72 -5.04 -3.59
C GLU A 41 -21.62 -6.41 -2.88
N SER A 42 -22.73 -7.15 -2.77
CA SER A 42 -22.78 -8.43 -2.09
C SER A 42 -22.46 -9.65 -2.95
N ASN A 43 -22.21 -9.45 -4.26
CA ASN A 43 -21.84 -10.51 -5.18
C ASN A 43 -20.50 -10.20 -5.86
N LEU A 44 -19.47 -11.03 -5.63
CA LEU A 44 -18.18 -10.89 -6.29
C LEU A 44 -18.22 -11.58 -7.66
N LEU A 45 -17.86 -10.84 -8.69
CA LEU A 45 -17.70 -11.41 -10.02
C LEU A 45 -16.22 -11.70 -10.30
N LEU A 46 -15.75 -12.86 -9.84
CA LEU A 46 -14.40 -13.34 -10.15
C LEU A 46 -14.27 -13.67 -11.65
N THR A 47 -13.06 -13.55 -12.19
CA THR A 47 -12.75 -14.15 -13.50
C THR A 47 -12.97 -15.67 -13.45
N PRO A 48 -13.23 -16.34 -14.59
CA PRO A 48 -13.39 -17.80 -14.62
C PRO A 48 -12.22 -18.55 -13.98
N THR A 49 -11.00 -18.07 -14.18
CA THR A 49 -9.78 -18.64 -13.59
C THR A 49 -9.70 -18.40 -12.09
N ALA A 50 -10.00 -17.18 -11.62
CA ALA A 50 -10.06 -16.88 -10.19
C ALA A 50 -11.17 -17.67 -9.47
N ALA A 51 -12.29 -17.93 -10.14
CA ALA A 51 -13.36 -18.78 -9.62
C ALA A 51 -12.91 -20.25 -9.48
N LYS A 52 -12.30 -20.83 -10.53
CA LYS A 52 -11.68 -22.18 -10.47
C LYS A 52 -10.62 -22.26 -9.37
N TYR A 53 -9.82 -21.21 -9.21
CA TYR A 53 -8.83 -21.13 -8.14
C TYR A 53 -9.49 -21.09 -6.75
N ASP A 54 -10.54 -20.30 -6.58
CA ASP A 54 -11.29 -20.26 -5.32
C ASP A 54 -11.89 -21.62 -4.96
N GLU A 55 -12.38 -22.38 -5.95
CA GLU A 55 -12.82 -23.77 -5.75
C GLU A 55 -11.67 -24.66 -5.25
N LEU A 56 -10.46 -24.54 -5.83
CA LEU A 56 -9.27 -25.28 -5.39
C LEU A 56 -8.90 -24.96 -3.93
N VAL A 57 -9.02 -23.71 -3.50
CA VAL A 57 -8.81 -23.28 -2.12
C VAL A 57 -10.07 -23.38 -1.25
N LYS A 58 -11.10 -24.10 -1.69
CA LYS A 58 -12.35 -24.39 -0.96
C LYS A 58 -13.12 -23.14 -0.52
N GLY A 59 -13.22 -22.13 -1.40
CA GLY A 59 -13.97 -20.90 -1.14
C GLY A 59 -13.24 -19.90 -0.22
N LYS A 60 -11.97 -20.16 0.13
CA LYS A 60 -11.21 -19.29 1.03
C LYS A 60 -11.02 -17.89 0.40
N LEU A 61 -10.80 -17.77 -0.91
CA LEU A 61 -10.52 -16.49 -1.56
C LEU A 61 -11.75 -15.56 -1.49
N GLN A 62 -12.93 -16.03 -1.92
CA GLN A 62 -14.16 -15.24 -1.82
C GLN A 62 -14.49 -14.89 -0.37
N LYS A 63 -14.33 -15.83 0.56
CA LYS A 63 -14.55 -15.57 1.99
C LYS A 63 -13.64 -14.47 2.54
N HIS A 64 -12.37 -14.42 2.12
CA HIS A 64 -11.42 -13.38 2.55
C HIS A 64 -11.71 -12.02 1.92
N ILE A 65 -12.22 -11.97 0.69
CA ILE A 65 -12.66 -10.73 0.06
C ILE A 65 -13.97 -10.21 0.71
N LEU A 66 -14.93 -11.11 0.96
CA LEU A 66 -16.26 -10.80 1.52
C LEU A 66 -16.33 -10.78 3.05
N LEU A 67 -15.19 -10.85 3.75
CA LEU A 67 -15.15 -11.05 5.21
C LEU A 67 -15.83 -9.92 6.02
N ASN A 68 -16.28 -8.84 5.36
CA ASN A 68 -17.16 -7.79 5.92
C ASN A 68 -18.66 -7.90 5.54
N ILE A 69 -19.04 -8.57 4.44
CA ILE A 69 -20.44 -8.65 3.93
C ILE A 69 -21.21 -9.85 4.47
N ILE A 70 -20.56 -11.01 4.68
CA ILE A 70 -21.26 -12.22 5.17
C ILE A 70 -21.83 -12.00 6.58
N GLN A 71 -21.27 -11.08 7.35
CA GLN A 71 -21.82 -10.64 8.63
C GLN A 71 -23.08 -9.76 8.50
N LEU A 72 -23.32 -9.14 7.34
CA LEU A 72 -24.50 -8.30 7.03
C LEU A 72 -25.66 -9.12 6.45
N ARG A 73 -25.40 -10.08 5.53
CA ARG A 73 -26.47 -10.90 4.90
C ARG A 73 -27.25 -11.77 5.89
N LYS A 74 -26.60 -12.32 6.94
CA LYS A 74 -27.30 -13.07 8.00
C LYS A 74 -28.35 -12.23 8.75
N LYS A 75 -28.34 -10.90 8.63
CA LYS A 75 -29.34 -10.02 9.22
C LYS A 75 -30.53 -9.72 8.30
N MET A 76 -30.34 -9.68 6.98
CA MET A 76 -31.42 -9.31 6.06
C MET A 76 -32.39 -10.46 5.78
N SER A 77 -31.91 -11.72 5.71
CA SER A 77 -32.85 -12.85 5.51
C SER A 77 -33.73 -13.09 6.74
N ALA A 78 -33.32 -12.64 7.93
CA ALA A 78 -34.14 -12.72 9.14
C ALA A 78 -35.25 -11.64 9.21
N ILE A 79 -35.19 -10.61 8.34
CA ILE A 79 -36.15 -9.50 8.32
C ILE A 79 -37.24 -9.74 7.24
N ASN A 80 -36.89 -10.37 6.12
CA ASN A 80 -37.84 -10.59 5.01
C ASN A 80 -38.89 -11.68 5.24
N ASP A 81 -38.74 -12.54 6.24
CA ASP A 81 -39.78 -13.53 6.60
C ASP A 81 -40.89 -12.95 7.50
N SER A 82 -40.86 -11.65 7.80
CA SER A 82 -41.76 -11.04 8.79
C SER A 82 -42.76 -10.00 8.27
N ASN A 83 -42.87 -9.75 6.95
CA ASN A 83 -43.90 -8.84 6.43
C ASN A 83 -44.42 -9.29 5.05
N LEU A 84 -45.38 -10.21 5.06
CA LEU A 84 -46.44 -10.28 4.06
C LEU A 84 -47.60 -9.39 4.55
N GLY A 85 -47.83 -8.28 3.86
CA GLY A 85 -48.96 -7.38 4.12
C GLY A 85 -49.06 -6.34 3.02
N ASN A 86 -50.14 -6.45 2.25
CA ASN A 86 -50.55 -5.56 1.15
C ASN A 86 -50.44 -4.07 1.51
N ASP A 87 -50.01 -3.25 0.55
CA ASP A 87 -50.90 -2.29 -0.15
C ASP A 87 -50.10 -1.46 -1.18
N ASN A 88 -50.79 -1.13 -2.28
CA ASN A 88 -50.33 -0.41 -3.46
C ASN A 88 -51.50 0.55 -3.86
N PRO A 89 -51.34 1.54 -4.73
CA PRO A 89 -50.45 2.71 -4.71
C PRO A 89 -51.23 4.03 -4.96
N GLY A 90 -50.57 5.20 -4.90
CA GLY A 90 -51.21 6.45 -5.35
C GLY A 90 -50.31 7.67 -5.58
N SER A 91 -50.06 7.97 -6.86
CA SER A 91 -49.91 9.32 -7.48
C SER A 91 -48.67 10.18 -7.09
N SER A 92 -48.10 11.09 -7.88
CA SER A 92 -48.10 11.50 -9.31
C SER A 92 -47.39 12.87 -9.38
N GLY A 93 -46.68 13.18 -10.47
CA GLY A 93 -46.32 14.56 -10.88
C GLY A 93 -44.86 14.95 -10.66
N SER A 94 -44.03 15.01 -11.72
CA SER A 94 -43.81 16.15 -12.65
C SER A 94 -42.69 17.09 -12.15
N VAL A 95 -41.45 16.96 -12.64
CA VAL A 95 -40.87 17.60 -13.85
C VAL A 95 -40.94 19.13 -13.82
N GLY A 96 -39.76 19.76 -13.85
CA GLY A 96 -39.56 21.18 -14.12
C GLY A 96 -38.08 21.48 -14.36
N GLU A 97 -37.68 21.49 -15.64
CA GLU A 97 -36.43 22.10 -16.13
C GLU A 97 -36.55 23.63 -16.10
N CYS A 98 -35.45 24.34 -15.83
CA CYS A 98 -35.13 25.56 -16.57
C CYS A 98 -33.63 25.92 -16.47
N SER A 99 -33.14 26.42 -17.58
CA SER A 99 -31.75 26.73 -17.95
C SER A 99 -31.40 28.22 -17.81
N ASP A 100 -30.14 28.54 -18.15
CA ASP A 100 -29.55 29.84 -18.52
C ASP A 100 -28.97 30.71 -17.38
N ARG A 101 -27.83 31.43 -17.48
CA ARG A 101 -26.68 31.57 -18.41
C ARG A 101 -25.77 32.68 -17.84
N MET A 102 -24.45 32.58 -18.08
CA MET A 102 -23.44 33.69 -18.23
C MET A 102 -23.05 34.53 -16.98
N SER A 103 -21.83 35.06 -16.76
CA SER A 103 -20.61 35.23 -17.57
C SER A 103 -19.33 35.42 -16.72
N LYS A 104 -18.19 35.03 -17.31
CA LYS A 104 -16.77 35.43 -17.16
C LYS A 104 -16.44 36.76 -16.45
N GLN A 105 -15.35 36.76 -15.65
CA GLN A 105 -14.19 37.65 -15.88
C GLN A 105 -12.91 37.18 -15.15
N ASN A 106 -11.78 37.33 -15.86
CA ASN A 106 -10.41 36.98 -15.50
C ASN A 106 -9.78 37.98 -14.52
N HIS A 107 -8.80 37.53 -13.73
CA HIS A 107 -7.47 38.17 -13.67
C HIS A 107 -6.37 37.19 -13.21
N SER A 108 -5.23 37.32 -13.88
CA SER A 108 -3.99 36.56 -13.79
C SER A 108 -3.03 37.05 -12.70
N ALA A 109 -2.18 36.15 -12.17
CA ALA A 109 -0.77 36.44 -11.91
C ALA A 109 0.06 35.14 -11.76
N ASN A 110 0.94 34.90 -12.73
CA ASN A 110 2.10 34.02 -12.64
C ASN A 110 3.18 34.63 -11.72
N VAL A 111 4.11 33.80 -11.20
CA VAL A 111 5.59 33.90 -11.40
C VAL A 111 6.41 33.13 -10.31
N LEU A 112 7.24 32.17 -10.79
CA LEU A 112 8.56 31.65 -10.32
C LEU A 112 8.73 30.54 -9.23
N HIS A 113 8.73 29.27 -9.69
CA HIS A 113 9.83 28.28 -9.83
C HIS A 113 11.01 28.04 -8.81
N ARG A 114 11.26 26.72 -8.58
CA ARG A 114 12.49 25.94 -8.19
C ARG A 114 12.76 25.81 -6.67
N ILE A 115 13.06 24.62 -6.09
CA ILE A 115 14.02 23.53 -6.44
C ILE A 115 13.51 22.18 -5.87
N SER A 116 13.63 21.07 -6.64
CA SER A 116 13.54 19.68 -6.15
C SER A 116 14.88 18.98 -6.35
N GLY A 117 15.41 18.32 -5.32
CA GLY A 117 16.57 17.44 -5.37
C GLY A 117 16.32 16.17 -4.55
N THR A 118 16.71 15.01 -5.07
CA THR A 118 16.51 13.68 -4.47
C THR A 118 17.70 13.21 -3.60
N LEU A 119 17.39 12.32 -2.67
CA LEU A 119 18.10 11.92 -1.45
C LEU A 119 19.33 10.99 -1.65
N GLU A 120 20.54 11.54 -1.63
CA GLU A 120 21.75 10.95 -1.01
C GLU A 120 22.58 12.11 -0.43
N ASP A 121 22.02 12.91 0.49
CA ASP A 121 22.77 14.01 1.13
C ASP A 121 22.36 14.17 2.61
N LYS A 122 22.67 13.16 3.42
CA LYS A 122 22.69 13.32 4.90
C LYS A 122 23.93 14.08 5.39
N ASN A 123 24.77 14.56 4.48
CA ASN A 123 26.03 15.25 4.80
C ASN A 123 26.03 16.74 4.41
N ASN A 124 25.05 17.24 3.65
CA ASN A 124 25.03 18.64 3.20
C ASN A 124 24.75 19.66 4.32
N ASP A 125 24.12 19.24 5.42
CA ASP A 125 23.75 20.15 6.51
C ASP A 125 24.95 20.67 7.30
N TYR A 126 26.11 20.03 7.16
CA TYR A 126 27.36 20.42 7.82
C TYR A 126 28.34 21.14 6.88
N LEU A 127 28.02 21.29 5.59
CA LEU A 127 28.92 21.90 4.61
C LEU A 127 28.66 23.39 4.44
N CYS A 128 29.72 24.18 4.32
CA CYS A 128 29.60 25.60 4.08
C CYS A 128 29.23 25.86 2.61
N PRO A 129 28.16 26.61 2.30
CA PRO A 129 27.77 26.87 0.91
C PRO A 129 28.76 27.73 0.09
N ILE A 130 29.83 28.23 0.71
CA ILE A 130 30.86 29.05 0.05
C ILE A 130 32.12 28.21 -0.24
N CYS A 131 32.63 27.47 0.75
CA CYS A 131 33.85 26.67 0.57
C CYS A 131 33.60 25.18 0.31
N PHE A 132 32.35 24.71 0.41
CA PHE A 132 31.92 23.31 0.25
C PHE A 132 32.59 22.31 1.21
N GLU A 133 33.36 22.79 2.18
CA GLU A 133 33.96 22.02 3.27
C GLU A 133 33.07 22.03 4.53
N ILE A 134 33.31 21.09 5.45
CA ILE A 134 32.64 21.05 6.75
C ILE A 134 32.83 22.40 7.46
N ILE A 135 31.72 23.00 7.92
CA ILE A 135 31.74 24.33 8.50
C ILE A 135 32.64 24.35 9.73
N ASP A 136 33.72 25.13 9.67
CA ASP A 136 34.72 25.16 10.73
C ASP A 136 34.24 25.98 11.93
N GLU A 137 33.73 27.19 11.68
CA GLU A 137 33.10 28.07 12.68
C GLU A 137 31.71 28.50 12.18
N ALA A 138 30.67 27.80 12.61
CA ALA A 138 29.33 28.03 12.11
C ALA A 138 28.78 29.37 12.55
N HIS A 139 28.45 30.24 11.59
CA HIS A 139 27.82 31.52 11.82
C HIS A 139 26.59 31.66 10.94
N ILE A 140 25.48 32.06 11.56
CA ILE A 140 24.21 32.31 10.92
C ILE A 140 24.08 33.81 10.62
N THR A 141 23.62 34.11 9.43
CA THR A 141 23.30 35.48 9.02
C THR A 141 21.87 35.84 9.44
N ARG A 142 21.53 37.13 9.53
CA ARG A 142 20.17 37.60 9.82
C ARG A 142 19.07 37.01 8.92
N CYS A 143 19.42 36.62 7.70
CA CYS A 143 18.50 35.96 6.77
C CYS A 143 18.36 34.44 6.99
N GLY A 144 18.94 33.88 8.06
CA GLY A 144 18.79 32.48 8.47
C GLY A 144 19.77 31.49 7.84
N HIS A 145 20.68 31.94 6.98
CA HIS A 145 21.64 31.06 6.30
C HIS A 145 22.95 30.95 7.07
N THR A 146 23.50 29.73 7.16
CA THR A 146 24.71 29.42 7.92
C THR A 146 25.91 29.16 7.01
N PHE A 147 27.07 29.70 7.39
CA PHE A 147 28.34 29.60 6.67
C PHE A 147 29.51 29.46 7.67
N CYS A 148 30.72 29.16 7.19
CA CYS A 148 31.93 29.44 7.96
C CYS A 148 32.07 30.95 8.18
N TYR A 149 32.41 31.38 9.40
CA TYR A 149 32.64 32.79 9.73
C TYR A 149 33.52 33.50 8.71
N ARG A 150 34.72 32.94 8.45
CA ARG A 150 35.68 33.49 7.49
C ARG A 150 35.14 33.58 6.06
N CYS A 151 34.27 32.66 5.67
CA CYS A 151 33.71 32.63 4.32
C CYS A 151 32.65 33.72 4.15
N ILE A 152 31.74 33.88 5.11
CA ILE A 152 30.69 34.90 5.02
C ILE A 152 31.26 36.30 5.17
N VAL A 153 32.23 36.53 6.06
CA VAL A 153 32.89 37.84 6.23
C VAL A 153 33.54 38.30 4.93
N LYS A 154 34.32 37.44 4.26
CA LYS A 154 34.93 37.74 2.95
C LYS A 154 33.87 38.00 1.86
N SER A 155 32.78 37.25 1.87
CA SER A 155 31.71 37.45 0.91
C SER A 155 30.98 38.78 1.10
N LEU A 156 30.83 39.25 2.35
CA LEU A 156 30.24 40.55 2.63
C LEU A 156 31.17 41.71 2.26
N GLU A 157 32.49 41.55 2.43
CA GLU A 157 33.48 42.53 1.97
C GLU A 157 33.45 42.71 0.45
N ALA A 158 33.18 41.65 -0.32
CA ALA A 158 33.11 41.71 -1.78
C ALA A 158 31.77 42.26 -2.31
N ASN A 159 30.64 41.78 -1.75
CA ASN A 159 29.33 41.96 -2.38
C ASN A 159 28.23 42.52 -1.45
N GLY A 160 28.47 42.64 -0.14
CA GLY A 160 27.50 43.18 0.84
C GLY A 160 26.16 42.42 0.94
N ARG A 161 26.11 41.17 0.46
CA ARG A 161 24.87 40.37 0.35
C ARG A 161 25.10 38.91 0.73
N CYS A 162 24.03 38.27 1.22
CA CYS A 162 24.01 36.83 1.47
C CYS A 162 24.21 36.02 0.18
N PRO A 163 25.17 35.09 0.11
CA PRO A 163 25.37 34.25 -1.09
C PRO A 163 24.21 33.33 -1.45
N LYS A 164 23.36 32.99 -0.48
CA LYS A 164 22.28 32.00 -0.66
C LYS A 164 20.94 32.63 -1.06
N CYS A 165 20.61 33.82 -0.57
CA CYS A 165 19.34 34.49 -0.87
C CYS A 165 19.47 35.95 -1.31
N SER A 166 20.69 36.46 -1.48
CA SER A 166 20.99 37.83 -1.92
C SER A 166 20.48 38.96 -1.01
N TYR A 167 20.02 38.65 0.20
CA TYR A 167 19.63 39.65 1.21
C TYR A 167 20.82 40.55 1.59
N MET A 168 20.62 41.87 1.69
CA MET A 168 21.68 42.79 2.11
C MET A 168 22.07 42.54 3.55
N LEU A 169 23.37 42.38 3.81
CA LEU A 169 23.91 42.06 5.11
C LEU A 169 25.15 42.90 5.38
N THR A 170 25.29 43.34 6.62
CA THR A 170 26.52 43.97 7.13
C THR A 170 27.26 42.98 8.05
N GLN A 171 28.52 43.26 8.42
CA GLN A 171 29.25 42.41 9.38
C GLN A 171 28.54 42.30 10.74
N GLN A 172 27.69 43.27 11.10
CA GLN A 172 26.90 43.25 12.33
C GLN A 172 25.70 42.27 12.26
N ASP A 173 25.35 41.78 11.07
CA ASP A 173 24.26 40.83 10.83
C ASP A 173 24.75 39.36 10.80
N ILE A 174 25.98 39.10 11.28
CA ILE A 174 26.57 37.76 11.41
C ILE A 174 26.59 37.36 12.89
N PHE A 175 25.97 36.23 13.23
CA PHE A 175 25.86 35.72 14.59
C PHE A 175 26.47 34.32 14.69
N PRO A 176 27.20 33.98 15.76
CA PRO A 176 27.69 32.62 15.98
C PRO A 176 26.55 31.62 16.14
N ASN A 177 26.64 30.49 15.43
CA ASN A 177 25.69 29.38 15.48
C ASN A 177 26.29 28.24 16.33
N PHE A 178 26.25 28.43 17.65
CA PHE A 178 26.85 27.50 18.63
C PHE A 178 26.26 26.09 18.56
N LEU A 179 24.95 25.99 18.29
CA LEU A 179 24.23 24.71 18.19
C LEU A 179 24.72 23.88 17.00
N LEU A 180 24.85 24.50 15.82
CA LEU A 180 25.40 23.80 14.66
C LEU A 180 26.90 23.52 14.84
N HIS A 181 27.65 24.43 15.47
CA HIS A 181 29.06 24.23 15.75
C HIS A 181 29.29 23.02 16.70
N GLU A 182 28.45 22.83 17.72
CA GLU A 182 28.50 21.66 18.61
C GLU A 182 28.16 20.35 17.87
N LEU A 183 27.14 20.38 16.99
CA LEU A 183 26.77 19.23 16.17
C LEU A 183 27.89 18.84 15.19
N ILE A 184 28.50 19.83 14.55
CA ILE A 184 29.64 19.62 13.65
C ILE A 184 30.86 19.11 14.42
N SER A 185 31.10 19.59 15.64
CA SER A 185 32.16 19.08 16.51
C SER A 185 31.93 17.60 16.85
N LYS A 186 30.70 17.22 17.25
CA LYS A 186 30.32 15.81 17.48
C LYS A 186 30.46 14.94 16.22
N TYR A 187 30.11 15.48 15.05
CA TYR A 187 30.28 14.83 13.76
C TYR A 187 31.77 14.63 13.40
N LYS A 188 32.61 15.65 13.58
CA LYS A 188 34.08 15.59 13.41
C LYS A 188 34.69 14.54 14.35
N THR A 189 34.25 14.43 15.60
CA THR A 189 34.71 13.42 16.56
C THR A 189 34.28 12.00 16.16
N ARG A 190 33.05 11.83 15.65
CA ARG A 190 32.56 10.54 15.16
C ARG A 190 33.32 10.06 13.91
N ILE A 191 33.72 10.97 13.02
CA ILE A 191 34.55 10.65 11.85
C ILE A 191 35.98 10.29 12.27
N LYS A 192 36.60 11.05 13.20
CA LYS A 192 37.94 10.74 13.73
C LYS A 192 37.99 9.37 14.42
N GLY A 193 36.95 9.02 15.19
CA GLY A 193 36.82 7.69 15.80
C GLY A 193 36.73 6.55 14.78
N LEU A 194 36.20 6.79 13.57
CA LEU A 194 36.21 5.82 12.47
C LEU A 194 37.57 5.74 11.76
N THR A 195 38.37 6.81 11.77
CA THR A 195 39.69 6.82 11.11
C THR A 195 40.75 6.13 11.96
N GLU A 196 40.65 6.24 13.30
CA GLU A 196 41.55 5.59 14.25
C GLU A 196 41.32 4.07 14.37
N LEU A 197 40.09 3.58 14.11
CA LEU A 197 39.80 2.13 14.03
C LEU A 197 40.28 1.48 12.71
N GLY A 198 40.62 2.27 11.70
CA GLY A 198 41.07 1.81 10.38
C GLY A 198 42.59 1.79 10.19
N SER A 199 43.38 2.08 11.22
CA SER A 199 44.84 2.19 11.11
C SER A 199 45.57 1.72 12.38
N SER A 200 45.57 0.40 12.63
CA SER A 200 46.60 -0.24 13.46
C SER A 200 46.67 -1.75 13.24
N TYR A 201 47.42 -2.17 12.22
CA TYR A 201 48.08 -3.48 12.21
C TYR A 201 49.52 -3.31 11.71
N ALA A 202 50.37 -2.83 12.60
CA ALA A 202 51.80 -3.15 12.62
C ALA A 202 52.35 -2.93 14.03
N ALA A 203 53.05 -3.95 14.53
CA ALA A 203 53.99 -3.98 15.67
C ALA A 203 53.44 -3.95 17.13
N ASP A 204 53.56 -5.11 17.77
CA ASP A 204 54.09 -5.39 19.11
C ASP A 204 53.57 -4.68 20.39
N GLY A 205 53.12 -5.51 21.33
CA GLY A 205 53.76 -5.58 22.65
C GLY A 205 53.11 -4.91 23.87
N ARG A 206 52.42 -5.75 24.67
CA ARG A 206 52.32 -5.76 26.17
C ARG A 206 51.38 -4.79 26.93
N HIS A 207 50.64 -5.45 27.84
CA HIS A 207 50.08 -5.05 29.16
C HIS A 207 48.78 -4.21 29.28
N LYS A 208 47.70 -4.93 29.67
CA LYS A 208 46.65 -4.69 30.71
C LYS A 208 46.58 -3.25 31.28
N THR A 209 45.43 -2.55 31.40
CA THR A 209 44.23 -2.82 32.22
C THR A 209 43.18 -1.71 31.99
N GLY A 210 41.87 -2.00 32.02
CA GLY A 210 40.86 -1.03 32.48
C GLY A 210 39.53 -0.89 31.70
N ILE A 211 38.50 -1.59 32.20
CA ILE A 211 37.06 -1.27 32.15
C ILE A 211 36.34 -1.47 30.79
N ASP A 212 35.85 -2.71 30.59
CA ASP A 212 34.89 -3.07 29.54
C ASP A 212 33.44 -2.80 29.99
N LEU A 213 32.73 -1.96 29.23
CA LEU A 213 31.27 -1.88 29.22
C LEU A 213 30.73 -2.92 28.21
N PRO A 214 29.73 -3.75 28.56
CA PRO A 214 29.26 -4.82 27.68
C PRO A 214 28.34 -4.29 26.56
N VAL A 215 28.72 -4.53 25.31
CA VAL A 215 27.88 -4.36 24.11
C VAL A 215 26.94 -5.59 23.95
N PRO A 216 25.66 -5.43 23.57
CA PRO A 216 24.70 -6.54 23.47
C PRO A 216 24.97 -7.50 22.28
N PRO A 217 24.71 -8.80 22.40
CA PRO A 217 25.17 -9.83 21.45
C PRO A 217 24.18 -10.12 20.29
N HIS A 218 23.69 -9.11 19.58
CA HIS A 218 22.68 -9.34 18.51
C HIS A 218 22.99 -8.83 17.10
N ASP A 219 24.18 -8.30 16.81
CA ASP A 219 24.52 -7.84 15.45
C ASP A 219 25.80 -8.44 14.84
N GLY A 220 26.40 -9.46 15.49
CA GLY A 220 27.66 -10.04 15.04
C GLY A 220 27.65 -10.57 13.60
N LEU A 221 26.51 -11.04 13.08
CA LEU A 221 26.45 -11.55 11.70
C LEU A 221 26.57 -10.42 10.67
N ARG A 222 26.02 -9.24 10.96
CA ARG A 222 26.04 -8.11 10.03
C ARG A 222 27.43 -7.51 9.95
N ASP A 223 28.12 -7.50 11.08
CA ASP A 223 29.48 -6.99 11.21
C ASP A 223 30.52 -7.97 10.65
N ILE A 224 30.33 -9.30 10.84
CA ILE A 224 31.14 -10.35 10.20
C ILE A 224 30.95 -10.32 8.67
N ILE A 225 29.71 -10.21 8.20
CA ILE A 225 29.42 -10.12 6.76
C ILE A 225 29.98 -8.82 6.17
N ALA A 226 29.90 -7.69 6.88
CA ALA A 226 30.48 -6.44 6.41
C ALA A 226 32.02 -6.53 6.32
N ALA A 227 32.67 -7.14 7.32
CA ALA A 227 34.12 -7.31 7.37
C ALA A 227 34.67 -8.31 6.32
N GLU A 228 33.94 -9.40 6.03
CA GLU A 228 34.36 -10.42 5.06
C GLU A 228 33.73 -10.26 3.66
N SER A 229 32.86 -9.26 3.45
CA SER A 229 32.13 -9.04 2.18
C SER A 229 33.03 -8.87 0.93
N ALA A 230 34.30 -8.54 1.12
CA ALA A 230 35.27 -8.42 0.03
C ALA A 230 35.86 -9.77 -0.43
N ASN A 231 35.79 -10.82 0.39
CA ASN A 231 36.48 -12.10 0.17
C ASN A 231 35.53 -13.30 -0.05
N LEU A 232 34.21 -13.12 0.06
CA LEU A 232 33.24 -14.20 -0.11
C LEU A 232 33.02 -14.55 -1.58
N THR A 233 33.19 -15.83 -1.93
CA THR A 233 32.95 -16.34 -3.28
C THR A 233 31.48 -16.76 -3.47
N LEU A 234 31.04 -16.93 -4.72
CA LEU A 234 29.64 -17.31 -5.04
C LEU A 234 29.19 -18.63 -4.36
N PRO A 235 30.05 -19.67 -4.26
CA PRO A 235 29.77 -20.86 -3.46
C PRO A 235 29.52 -20.56 -1.98
N ASP A 236 30.33 -19.70 -1.37
CA ASP A 236 30.19 -19.32 0.05
C ASP A 236 28.86 -18.60 0.30
N VAL A 237 28.45 -17.74 -0.63
CA VAL A 237 27.15 -17.04 -0.58
C VAL A 237 25.97 -18.00 -0.75
N ASN A 238 26.10 -19.01 -1.61
CA ASN A 238 25.06 -20.04 -1.78
C ASN A 238 24.93 -20.92 -0.52
N VAL A 239 26.05 -21.32 0.08
CA VAL A 239 26.07 -22.03 1.36
C VAL A 239 25.45 -21.16 2.46
N MET A 240 25.75 -19.86 2.50
CA MET A 240 25.12 -18.92 3.43
C MET A 240 23.60 -18.79 3.21
N LEU A 241 23.15 -18.67 1.95
CA LEU A 241 21.72 -18.60 1.62
C LEU A 241 20.99 -19.89 2.01
N GLU A 242 21.64 -21.03 1.82
CA GLU A 242 21.12 -22.33 2.24
C GLU A 242 21.02 -22.43 3.76
N VAL A 243 22.07 -22.04 4.49
CA VAL A 243 22.09 -21.96 5.95
C VAL A 243 21.02 -20.99 6.47
N LEU A 244 20.83 -19.84 5.82
CA LEU A 244 19.82 -18.84 6.20
C LEU A 244 18.39 -19.31 5.88
N THR A 245 18.19 -20.04 4.79
CA THR A 245 16.89 -20.63 4.41
C THR A 245 16.53 -21.76 5.37
N GLN A 246 17.48 -22.62 5.71
CA GLN A 246 17.32 -23.61 6.77
C GLN A 246 17.06 -22.93 8.11
N ARG A 247 17.76 -21.84 8.43
CA ARG A 247 17.51 -21.06 9.66
C ARG A 247 16.11 -20.45 9.67
N LYS A 248 15.59 -19.97 8.54
CA LYS A 248 14.22 -19.48 8.40
C LYS A 248 13.19 -20.58 8.69
N HIS A 249 13.32 -21.73 8.05
CA HIS A 249 12.42 -22.87 8.30
C HIS A 249 12.52 -23.36 9.75
N LEU A 250 13.72 -23.38 10.32
CA LEU A 250 13.94 -23.68 11.74
C LEU A 250 13.25 -22.64 12.62
N LEU A 251 13.28 -21.34 12.30
CA LEU A 251 12.60 -20.29 13.06
C LEU A 251 11.06 -20.35 12.94
N GLU A 252 10.53 -20.74 11.78
CA GLU A 252 9.10 -20.97 11.55
C GLU A 252 8.60 -22.21 12.31
N ALA A 253 9.35 -23.32 12.23
CA ALA A 253 9.10 -24.53 13.02
C ALA A 253 9.29 -24.27 14.52
N GLU A 254 10.31 -23.52 14.93
CA GLU A 254 10.52 -23.07 16.31
C GLU A 254 9.36 -22.18 16.76
N THR A 255 8.79 -21.35 15.89
CA THR A 255 7.61 -20.52 16.22
C THR A 255 6.35 -21.36 16.42
N CYS A 256 6.08 -22.34 15.55
CA CYS A 256 4.95 -23.25 15.68
C CYS A 256 5.11 -24.17 16.90
N ALA A 257 6.30 -24.75 17.09
CA ALA A 257 6.64 -25.54 18.26
C ALA A 257 6.58 -24.70 19.54
N ALA A 258 7.02 -23.44 19.50
CA ALA A 258 6.90 -22.49 20.59
C ALA A 258 5.44 -22.24 20.97
N GLN A 259 4.55 -22.05 20.00
CA GLN A 259 3.12 -21.83 20.25
C GLN A 259 2.47 -23.05 20.90
N ASN A 260 2.69 -24.25 20.34
CA ASN A 260 2.13 -25.48 20.89
C ASN A 260 2.74 -25.84 22.24
N LYS A 261 4.04 -25.58 22.44
CA LYS A 261 4.72 -25.78 23.71
C LYS A 261 4.26 -24.78 24.78
N LEU A 262 3.99 -23.53 24.40
CA LEU A 262 3.47 -22.51 25.32
C LEU A 262 2.03 -22.83 25.74
N LEU A 263 1.18 -23.33 24.82
CA LEU A 263 -0.14 -23.87 25.15
C LEU A 263 -0.05 -25.10 26.06
N HIS A 264 0.86 -26.05 25.76
CA HIS A 264 1.07 -27.24 26.59
C HIS A 264 1.64 -26.90 27.97
N GLU A 265 2.59 -25.97 28.08
CA GLU A 265 3.14 -25.48 29.35
C GLU A 265 2.08 -24.75 30.16
N PHE A 266 1.23 -23.92 29.52
CA PHE A 266 0.09 -23.29 30.17
C PHE A 266 -0.88 -24.33 30.75
N LEU A 267 -1.31 -25.30 29.94
CA LEU A 267 -2.22 -26.35 30.36
C LEU A 267 -1.61 -27.25 31.45
N LYS A 268 -0.32 -27.57 31.37
CA LYS A 268 0.39 -28.38 32.36
C LYS A 268 0.56 -27.63 33.68
N HIS A 269 0.88 -26.34 33.64
CA HIS A 269 0.99 -25.53 34.86
C HIS A 269 -0.38 -25.29 35.50
N LEU A 270 -1.42 -25.05 34.69
CA LEU A 270 -2.80 -24.96 35.16
C LEU A 270 -3.26 -26.28 35.79
N LEU A 271 -2.94 -27.42 35.16
CA LEU A 271 -3.23 -28.74 35.71
C LEU A 271 -2.49 -28.97 37.03
N GLN A 272 -1.19 -28.69 37.08
CA GLN A 272 -0.38 -28.84 38.30
C GLN A 272 -0.89 -27.95 39.43
N GLN A 273 -1.22 -26.69 39.17
CA GLN A 273 -1.80 -25.78 40.16
C GLN A 273 -3.14 -26.30 40.69
N LYS A 274 -3.97 -26.91 39.83
CA LYS A 274 -5.24 -27.53 40.23
C LYS A 274 -5.05 -28.85 40.96
N GLU A 275 -4.05 -29.65 40.60
CA GLU A 275 -3.66 -30.89 41.27
C GLU A 275 -3.06 -30.59 42.66
N GLU A 276 -2.26 -29.53 42.79
CA GLU A 276 -1.73 -29.02 44.07
C GLU A 276 -2.85 -28.48 44.94
N GLN A 277 -3.79 -27.70 44.40
CA GLN A 277 -5.00 -27.28 45.12
C GLN A 277 -5.83 -28.50 45.57
N LYS A 278 -6.00 -29.51 44.72
CA LYS A 278 -6.68 -30.76 45.07
C LYS A 278 -5.93 -31.54 46.14
N ASN A 279 -4.61 -31.66 46.05
CA ASN A 279 -3.77 -32.36 47.03
C ASN A 279 -3.74 -31.62 48.37
N GLN A 280 -3.73 -30.29 48.34
CA GLN A 280 -3.80 -29.46 49.53
C GLN A 280 -5.16 -29.59 50.21
N LEU A 281 -6.25 -29.51 49.44
CA LEU A 281 -7.58 -29.82 49.94
C LEU A 281 -7.71 -31.28 50.42
N GLN A 282 -7.07 -32.25 49.77
CA GLN A 282 -7.04 -33.64 50.22
C GLN A 282 -6.24 -33.83 51.51
N LYS A 283 -5.13 -33.10 51.70
CA LYS A 283 -4.36 -33.08 52.95
C LYS A 283 -5.15 -32.42 54.07
N GLU A 284 -5.83 -31.30 53.79
CA GLU A 284 -6.72 -30.63 54.73
C GLU A 284 -7.90 -31.55 55.10
N ILE A 285 -8.51 -32.22 54.12
CA ILE A 285 -9.55 -33.23 54.37
C ILE A 285 -8.99 -34.43 55.17
N ALA A 286 -7.77 -34.89 54.89
CA ALA A 286 -7.16 -36.00 55.62
C ALA A 286 -6.80 -35.62 57.06
N LEU A 287 -6.33 -34.39 57.27
CA LEU A 287 -6.10 -33.82 58.59
C LEU A 287 -7.42 -33.73 59.36
N ILE A 288 -8.46 -33.15 58.75
CA ILE A 288 -9.80 -33.06 59.34
C ILE A 288 -10.35 -34.47 59.63
N LYS A 289 -10.15 -35.45 58.75
CA LYS A 289 -10.56 -36.85 59.01
C LYS A 289 -9.81 -37.47 60.18
N LYS A 290 -8.50 -37.24 60.28
CA LYS A 290 -7.68 -37.71 61.40
C LYS A 290 -8.11 -37.05 62.71
N ASP A 291 -8.34 -35.75 62.69
CA ASP A 291 -8.82 -34.98 63.84
C ASP A 291 -10.23 -35.45 64.23
N MET A 292 -11.10 -35.74 63.25
CA MET A 292 -12.40 -36.36 63.51
C MET A 292 -12.26 -37.75 64.14
N GLU A 293 -11.28 -38.55 63.75
CA GLU A 293 -11.02 -39.89 64.30
C GLU A 293 -10.41 -39.83 65.71
N GLU A 294 -9.51 -38.87 65.98
CA GLU A 294 -9.01 -38.55 67.33
C GLU A 294 -10.14 -38.04 68.23
N VAL A 295 -11.00 -37.15 67.73
CA VAL A 295 -12.19 -36.70 68.44
C VAL A 295 -13.17 -37.86 68.67
N GLU A 296 -13.44 -38.72 67.68
CA GLU A 296 -14.28 -39.91 67.85
C GLU A 296 -13.68 -40.90 68.88
N ASN A 297 -12.36 -41.01 68.99
CA ASN A 297 -11.69 -41.82 70.03
C ASN A 297 -11.76 -41.16 71.41
N ILE A 298 -11.58 -39.84 71.51
CA ILE A 298 -11.79 -39.09 72.76
C ILE A 298 -13.26 -39.21 73.21
N LEU A 299 -14.20 -39.14 72.27
CA LEU A 299 -15.62 -39.33 72.53
C LEU A 299 -15.92 -40.76 72.99
N LYS A 300 -15.30 -41.79 72.38
CA LYS A 300 -15.39 -43.18 72.86
C LYS A 300 -14.76 -43.38 74.24
N ASP A 301 -13.66 -42.71 74.56
CA ASP A 301 -13.03 -42.74 75.89
C ASP A 301 -13.88 -42.02 76.95
N VAL A 302 -14.54 -40.92 76.59
CA VAL A 302 -15.54 -40.25 77.42
C VAL A 302 -16.76 -41.15 77.61
N GLN A 303 -17.22 -41.84 76.57
CA GLN A 303 -18.35 -42.77 76.60
C GLN A 303 -18.04 -44.04 77.43
N ASN A 304 -16.79 -44.52 77.44
CA ASN A 304 -16.33 -45.63 78.28
C ASN A 304 -16.09 -45.22 79.75
N LYS A 305 -15.89 -43.93 80.04
CA LYS A 305 -15.80 -43.37 81.40
C LYS A 305 -17.14 -42.85 81.94
N CYS A 306 -18.18 -42.76 81.11
CA CYS A 306 -19.51 -42.32 81.51
C CYS A 306 -20.32 -43.50 82.07
N PRO A 307 -20.99 -43.38 83.24
CA PRO A 307 -21.77 -44.47 83.81
C PRO A 307 -22.94 -44.87 82.88
N LYS A 308 -23.16 -46.16 82.62
CA LYS A 308 -24.32 -46.61 81.86
C LYS A 308 -25.59 -46.51 82.71
N VAL A 309 -26.71 -46.13 82.09
CA VAL A 309 -28.03 -45.98 82.75
C VAL A 309 -28.49 -47.26 83.46
N GLU A 310 -27.99 -48.43 83.05
CA GLU A 310 -28.28 -49.72 83.66
C GLU A 310 -27.57 -49.94 85.01
N ASP A 311 -26.41 -49.30 85.23
CA ASP A 311 -25.64 -49.41 86.48
C ASP A 311 -26.27 -48.57 87.62
N LEU A 312 -27.02 -47.52 87.26
CA LEU A 312 -27.71 -46.63 88.21
C LEU A 312 -29.11 -47.11 88.62
N LYS A 313 -29.64 -48.17 87.97
CA LYS A 313 -30.97 -48.74 88.27
C LYS A 313 -30.96 -49.95 89.22
N LYS A 314 -29.79 -50.46 89.62
CA LYS A 314 -29.68 -51.68 90.46
C LYS A 314 -29.48 -51.45 91.97
N SER A 315 -29.51 -50.22 92.45
CA SER A 315 -29.52 -49.93 93.89
C SER A 315 -30.84 -49.26 94.29
N SER A 316 -31.87 -50.08 94.52
CA SER A 316 -33.11 -49.66 95.15
C SER A 316 -33.19 -50.28 96.54
N GLU A 317 -33.19 -49.44 97.57
CA GLU A 317 -34.02 -49.51 98.78
C GLU A 317 -33.41 -48.57 99.85
N ASN A 318 -33.95 -47.33 99.94
CA ASN A 318 -33.75 -46.28 100.96
C ASN A 318 -33.03 -44.97 100.55
N ASP A 319 -33.47 -44.30 99.49
CA ASP A 319 -33.02 -42.93 99.18
C ASP A 319 -34.03 -41.85 99.61
N THR A 320 -33.53 -40.76 100.18
CA THR A 320 -34.29 -39.56 100.56
C THR A 320 -34.71 -38.72 99.34
N ALA A 321 -35.73 -37.87 99.50
CA ALA A 321 -36.30 -37.05 98.41
C ALA A 321 -35.26 -36.16 97.69
N GLN A 322 -34.21 -35.71 98.40
CA GLN A 322 -33.10 -34.96 97.80
C GLN A 322 -32.21 -35.84 96.89
N VAL A 323 -31.96 -37.10 97.27
CA VAL A 323 -31.15 -38.03 96.47
C VAL A 323 -31.91 -38.48 95.21
N SER A 324 -33.24 -38.61 95.28
CA SER A 324 -34.12 -38.87 94.13
C SER A 324 -34.12 -37.72 93.11
N ALA A 325 -34.11 -36.47 93.58
CA ALA A 325 -34.04 -35.29 92.72
C ALA A 325 -32.69 -35.17 92.01
N ILE A 326 -31.58 -35.40 92.73
CA ILE A 326 -30.22 -35.40 92.18
C ILE A 326 -30.03 -36.52 91.15
N ARG A 327 -30.59 -37.71 91.39
CA ARG A 327 -30.57 -38.82 90.41
C ARG A 327 -31.34 -38.48 89.13
N LYS A 328 -32.47 -37.76 89.23
CA LYS A 328 -33.25 -37.29 88.07
C LYS A 328 -32.49 -36.25 87.25
N GLU A 329 -31.77 -35.35 87.91
CA GLU A 329 -30.89 -34.38 87.23
C GLU A 329 -29.67 -35.05 86.57
N MET A 330 -29.05 -36.05 87.20
CA MET A 330 -27.94 -36.81 86.59
C MET A 330 -28.40 -37.63 85.37
N ILE A 331 -29.60 -38.23 85.39
CA ILE A 331 -30.16 -38.94 84.23
C ILE A 331 -30.49 -37.95 83.10
N GLY A 332 -31.05 -36.78 83.45
CA GLY A 332 -31.30 -35.70 82.47
C GLY A 332 -30.03 -35.15 81.82
N LEU A 333 -28.92 -35.08 82.58
CA LEU A 333 -27.61 -34.69 82.04
C LEU A 333 -27.02 -35.73 81.08
N ILE A 334 -27.26 -37.03 81.30
CA ILE A 334 -26.78 -38.11 80.41
C ILE A 334 -27.55 -38.11 79.07
N ASP A 335 -28.88 -37.92 79.09
CA ASP A 335 -29.71 -37.84 77.87
C ASP A 335 -29.38 -36.61 77.00
N ILE A 336 -28.98 -35.49 77.61
CA ILE A 336 -28.54 -34.28 76.89
C ILE A 336 -27.20 -34.51 76.18
N ILE A 337 -26.32 -35.33 76.76
CA ILE A 337 -25.01 -35.65 76.17
C ILE A 337 -25.17 -36.58 74.96
N ASP A 338 -26.04 -37.59 75.02
CA ASP A 338 -26.33 -38.50 73.90
C ASP A 338 -27.05 -37.78 72.73
N SER A 339 -27.89 -36.79 73.03
CA SER A 339 -28.64 -36.03 72.02
C SER A 339 -27.75 -35.14 71.12
N ASN A 340 -26.57 -34.74 71.59
CA ASN A 340 -25.65 -33.85 70.86
C ASN A 340 -24.67 -34.60 69.92
N MET A 341 -24.73 -35.94 69.86
CA MET A 341 -23.72 -36.79 69.18
C MET A 341 -24.05 -37.20 67.73
N VAL A 342 -25.12 -36.68 67.10
CA VAL A 342 -25.52 -37.06 65.73
C VAL A 342 -25.32 -35.93 64.70
N LYS A 343 -24.60 -36.26 63.60
CA LYS A 343 -24.16 -35.37 62.50
C LYS A 343 -25.30 -34.80 61.63
N PRO A 344 -25.13 -33.60 61.04
CA PRO A 344 -25.49 -33.42 59.62
C PRO A 344 -24.52 -32.61 58.74
N ASN A 345 -24.71 -32.87 57.44
CA ASN A 345 -24.15 -32.44 56.15
C ASN A 345 -23.68 -30.99 55.87
N GLU A 346 -22.85 -30.92 54.81
CA GLU A 346 -22.72 -29.90 53.74
C GLU A 346 -22.28 -28.43 53.99
N LYS A 347 -21.08 -28.13 53.45
CA LYS A 347 -20.59 -26.95 52.70
C LYS A 347 -21.21 -25.55 52.94
N ALA A 348 -20.38 -24.60 53.40
CA ALA A 348 -19.92 -23.40 52.64
C ALA A 348 -19.14 -22.38 53.52
N ASN A 349 -17.84 -22.22 53.23
CA ASN A 349 -17.11 -20.97 52.90
C ASN A 349 -17.21 -19.67 53.75
N VAL A 350 -16.05 -19.18 54.24
CA VAL A 350 -15.33 -17.90 53.90
C VAL A 350 -14.66 -17.18 55.09
N GLY A 351 -13.38 -16.79 54.90
CA GLY A 351 -12.73 -15.55 55.41
C GLY A 351 -11.96 -15.68 56.75
N THR A 352 -10.81 -15.05 57.01
CA THR A 352 -10.07 -13.91 56.41
C THR A 352 -8.71 -13.74 57.14
N ASP A 353 -7.69 -13.24 56.42
CA ASP A 353 -6.56 -12.33 56.79
C ASP A 353 -5.78 -12.51 58.12
N THR A 354 -4.45 -12.46 58.23
CA THR A 354 -3.49 -11.40 57.84
C THR A 354 -2.02 -11.80 58.18
N PHE A 355 -1.07 -11.35 57.35
CA PHE A 355 0.38 -11.03 57.50
C PHE A 355 1.32 -11.68 58.55
N ILE A 356 2.54 -12.10 58.11
CA ILE A 356 3.87 -11.50 58.39
C ILE A 356 5.02 -12.31 57.72
N ASN A 357 6.04 -11.63 57.19
CA ASN A 357 7.31 -12.11 56.59
C ASN A 357 8.27 -12.76 57.62
N PRO A 358 9.24 -13.62 57.23
CA PRO A 358 10.61 -13.11 56.99
C PRO A 358 11.46 -13.84 55.91
N THR A 359 12.19 -13.02 55.15
CA THR A 359 13.60 -13.11 54.67
C THR A 359 14.31 -14.46 54.48
N GLY A 360 15.00 -14.63 53.34
CA GLY A 360 16.10 -15.60 53.22
C GLY A 360 16.61 -15.80 51.79
N SER A 361 17.64 -15.06 51.41
CA SER A 361 18.38 -15.09 50.14
C SER A 361 18.97 -16.45 49.73
N LYS A 362 18.99 -16.74 48.41
CA LYS A 362 20.16 -17.32 47.71
C LYS A 362 20.12 -16.99 46.22
N LYS A 363 21.13 -16.23 45.79
CA LYS A 363 21.47 -15.93 44.39
C LYS A 363 21.97 -17.20 43.70
N GLN A 364 21.54 -17.44 42.46
CA GLN A 364 22.36 -18.10 41.45
C GLN A 364 22.16 -17.42 40.10
N ASN A 365 23.29 -17.03 39.52
CA ASN A 365 23.45 -16.51 38.17
C ASN A 365 23.00 -17.56 37.15
N ASP A 366 22.38 -17.10 36.05
CA ASP A 366 22.71 -17.59 34.72
C ASP A 366 22.31 -16.55 33.68
N TYR A 367 23.33 -15.93 33.08
CA TYR A 367 23.20 -15.09 31.90
C TYR A 367 23.08 -16.01 30.68
N ALA A 368 21.85 -16.23 30.21
CA ALA A 368 21.59 -16.88 28.93
C ALA A 368 20.81 -15.93 28.01
N VAL A 369 21.41 -15.60 26.87
CA VAL A 369 20.84 -14.82 25.76
C VAL A 369 19.57 -15.51 25.27
N GLY A 370 18.40 -14.90 25.50
CA GLY A 370 17.09 -15.56 25.37
C GLY A 370 16.52 -15.60 23.95
N SER A 371 16.06 -16.77 23.51
CA SER A 371 15.33 -16.97 22.25
C SER A 371 13.95 -16.28 22.24
N THR A 372 13.36 -16.10 21.05
CA THR A 372 12.00 -15.55 20.84
C THR A 372 10.92 -16.26 21.66
N LEU A 373 11.12 -17.53 22.04
CA LEU A 373 10.26 -18.29 22.95
C LEU A 373 10.30 -17.75 24.39
N ALA A 374 11.48 -17.39 24.90
CA ALA A 374 11.63 -16.91 26.28
C ALA A 374 10.90 -15.58 26.51
N VAL A 375 10.92 -14.69 25.52
CA VAL A 375 10.17 -13.42 25.57
C VAL A 375 8.66 -13.65 25.48
N ARG A 376 8.20 -14.58 24.62
CA ARG A 376 6.79 -14.99 24.53
C ARG A 376 6.31 -15.66 25.80
N ARG A 377 7.13 -16.54 26.40
CA ARG A 377 6.89 -17.21 27.68
C ARG A 377 6.80 -16.19 28.82
N LYS A 378 7.74 -15.24 28.90
CA LYS A 378 7.71 -14.16 29.91
C LYS A 378 6.46 -13.29 29.78
N ARG A 379 6.03 -12.94 28.57
CA ARG A 379 4.77 -12.22 28.32
C ARG A 379 3.53 -13.04 28.71
N MET A 380 3.47 -14.32 28.33
CA MET A 380 2.37 -15.20 28.76
C MET A 380 2.28 -15.28 30.28
N HIS A 381 3.41 -15.47 30.98
CA HIS A 381 3.41 -15.49 32.44
C HIS A 381 3.02 -14.15 33.07
N ALA A 382 3.41 -13.02 32.47
CA ALA A 382 3.01 -11.69 32.95
C ALA A 382 1.49 -11.43 32.86
N HIS A 383 0.80 -12.15 31.96
CA HIS A 383 -0.65 -12.10 31.76
C HIS A 383 -1.34 -13.43 32.11
N PHE A 384 -0.68 -14.31 32.87
CA PHE A 384 -1.16 -15.69 33.09
C PHE A 384 -2.56 -15.73 33.70
N ASP A 385 -2.81 -14.92 34.71
CA ASP A 385 -4.10 -14.85 35.39
C ASP A 385 -5.23 -14.36 34.46
N ASP A 386 -4.94 -13.38 33.59
CA ASP A 386 -5.88 -12.90 32.58
C ASP A 386 -6.19 -14.00 31.53
N PHE A 387 -5.19 -14.83 31.18
CA PHE A 387 -5.39 -15.99 30.30
C PHE A 387 -6.17 -17.12 30.96
N VAL A 388 -5.98 -17.34 32.26
CA VAL A 388 -6.77 -18.30 33.04
C VAL A 388 -8.24 -17.89 33.02
N GLN A 389 -8.55 -16.62 33.25
CA GLN A 389 -9.91 -16.09 33.12
C GLN A 389 -10.44 -16.25 31.68
N CYS A 390 -9.69 -15.82 30.66
CA CYS A 390 -10.09 -15.96 29.26
C CYS A 390 -10.34 -17.42 28.83
N TYR A 391 -9.53 -18.35 29.34
CA TYR A 391 -9.67 -19.79 29.11
C TYR A 391 -10.96 -20.32 29.72
N PHE A 392 -11.22 -20.00 31.00
CA PHE A 392 -12.44 -20.43 31.67
C PHE A 392 -13.70 -19.76 31.12
N ASP A 393 -13.64 -18.49 30.71
CA ASP A 393 -14.74 -17.80 30.03
C ASP A 393 -15.09 -18.47 28.68
N SER A 394 -14.06 -18.86 27.91
CA SER A 394 -14.22 -19.57 26.62
C SER A 394 -14.76 -21.00 26.80
N ARG A 395 -14.60 -21.57 28.00
CA ARG A 395 -14.96 -22.97 28.35
C ARG A 395 -16.12 -23.07 29.34
N ALA A 396 -16.66 -21.95 29.82
CA ALA A 396 -17.67 -21.90 30.88
C ALA A 396 -18.95 -22.67 30.53
N LYS A 397 -19.31 -22.69 29.24
CA LYS A 397 -20.46 -23.46 28.73
C LYS A 397 -20.30 -24.97 28.92
N GLU A 398 -19.08 -25.50 28.85
CA GLU A 398 -18.79 -26.93 29.04
C GLU A 398 -18.69 -27.32 30.53
N LEU A 399 -18.41 -26.36 31.41
CA LEU A 399 -18.34 -26.56 32.87
C LEU A 399 -19.72 -26.49 33.55
N LEU A 400 -20.63 -25.64 33.05
CA LEU A 400 -21.98 -25.45 33.62
C LEU A 400 -23.00 -26.47 33.09
N LEU A 401 -22.83 -26.92 31.85
CA LEU A 401 -23.67 -27.94 31.22
C LEU A 401 -22.87 -29.25 31.17
N GLY A 402 -22.81 -29.97 32.28
CA GLY A 402 -22.16 -31.28 32.32
C GLY A 402 -22.67 -32.19 31.18
N HIS A 403 -21.78 -33.01 30.62
CA HIS A 403 -22.09 -34.00 29.58
C HIS A 403 -23.34 -34.82 29.92
N LYS A 404 -24.52 -34.39 29.47
CA LYS A 404 -25.70 -35.24 29.32
C LYS A 404 -25.83 -35.58 27.84
N SER A 405 -25.65 -36.86 27.58
CA SER A 405 -25.77 -37.54 26.29
C SER A 405 -27.12 -37.30 25.62
N GLN A 406 -27.05 -36.83 24.37
CA GLN A 406 -27.94 -37.03 23.21
C GLN A 406 -29.41 -37.42 23.43
N SER A 407 -30.32 -36.58 22.93
CA SER A 407 -31.24 -36.96 21.82
C SER A 407 -32.12 -35.77 21.42
N GLN A 408 -31.84 -35.13 20.28
CA GLN A 408 -32.79 -34.87 19.20
C GLN A 408 -32.15 -33.93 18.16
N SER A 409 -32.46 -34.25 16.91
CA SER A 409 -31.95 -33.67 15.67
C SER A 409 -32.23 -32.18 15.55
N ASP A 410 -31.18 -31.39 15.28
CA ASP A 410 -31.29 -30.30 14.31
C ASP A 410 -29.95 -30.06 13.63
N SER A 411 -29.99 -30.19 12.31
CA SER A 411 -28.93 -29.87 11.37
C SER A 411 -28.61 -28.38 11.37
N TRP A 412 -27.33 -28.04 11.13
CA TRP A 412 -26.74 -26.71 10.84
C TRP A 412 -26.15 -25.90 12.00
N GLN A 413 -24.86 -26.14 12.33
CA GLN A 413 -23.80 -25.13 12.55
C GLN A 413 -22.48 -25.83 12.92
N GLY A 414 -21.39 -25.54 12.21
CA GLY A 414 -20.05 -26.04 12.55
C GLY A 414 -19.54 -25.38 13.84
N THR A 415 -19.54 -26.11 14.94
CA THR A 415 -19.11 -25.63 16.25
C THR A 415 -17.59 -25.78 16.40
N SER A 416 -16.85 -24.68 16.43
CA SER A 416 -15.45 -24.67 16.88
C SER A 416 -15.40 -25.06 18.36
N SER A 417 -14.48 -25.92 18.77
CA SER A 417 -14.35 -26.29 20.18
C SER A 417 -14.00 -25.06 21.03
N GLY A 418 -14.38 -25.02 22.31
CA GLY A 418 -14.01 -23.91 23.21
C GLY A 418 -12.48 -23.72 23.33
N LEU A 419 -11.71 -24.77 23.04
CA LEU A 419 -10.25 -24.74 22.96
C LEU A 419 -9.74 -24.04 21.69
N ASP A 420 -10.43 -24.19 20.56
CA ASP A 420 -10.07 -23.50 19.30
C ASP A 420 -10.28 -21.99 19.43
N VAL A 421 -11.36 -21.57 20.11
CA VAL A 421 -11.62 -20.15 20.42
C VAL A 421 -10.52 -19.56 21.30
N PHE A 422 -10.09 -20.28 22.34
CA PHE A 422 -8.98 -19.86 23.18
C PHE A 422 -7.64 -19.83 22.41
N ARG A 423 -7.41 -20.80 21.52
CA ARG A 423 -6.23 -20.83 20.63
C ARG A 423 -6.19 -19.61 19.72
N GLU A 424 -7.32 -19.23 19.12
CA GLU A 424 -7.42 -18.00 18.32
C GLU A 424 -7.10 -16.75 19.15
N ASN A 425 -7.60 -16.67 20.39
CA ASN A 425 -7.30 -15.56 21.29
C ASN A 425 -5.80 -15.48 21.64
N LEU A 426 -5.14 -16.62 21.87
CA LEU A 426 -3.70 -16.71 22.12
C LEU A 426 -2.86 -16.32 20.90
N VAL A 427 -3.30 -16.69 19.69
CA VAL A 427 -2.67 -16.29 18.42
C VAL A 427 -2.81 -14.78 18.21
N LYS A 428 -4.01 -14.23 18.38
CA LYS A 428 -4.26 -12.79 18.25
C LYS A 428 -3.40 -12.00 19.24
N PHE A 429 -3.37 -12.39 20.52
CA PHE A 429 -2.50 -11.78 21.52
C PHE A 429 -1.01 -11.73 21.10
N SER A 430 -0.50 -12.82 20.53
CA SER A 430 0.92 -12.93 20.19
C SER A 430 1.30 -12.31 18.83
N ARG A 431 0.31 -11.81 18.08
CA ARG A 431 0.48 -11.28 16.71
C ARG A 431 1.34 -10.02 16.66
N TYR A 432 1.12 -9.07 17.57
CA TYR A 432 1.82 -7.79 17.60
C TYR A 432 2.76 -7.68 18.81
N LYS A 433 3.88 -6.98 18.62
CA LYS A 433 4.93 -6.80 19.65
C LYS A 433 5.15 -5.35 20.04
N ALA A 434 5.14 -4.43 19.07
CA ALA A 434 5.51 -3.04 19.28
C ALA A 434 4.88 -2.15 18.20
N LEU A 435 4.84 -0.85 18.46
CA LEU A 435 4.45 0.20 17.51
C LEU A 435 5.70 0.86 16.92
N ARG A 436 5.60 1.32 15.67
CA ARG A 436 6.65 2.09 15.00
C ARG A 436 6.03 3.36 14.42
N PRO A 437 6.61 4.55 14.67
CA PRO A 437 6.20 5.78 14.00
C PRO A 437 6.50 5.67 12.50
N LEU A 438 5.58 6.13 11.65
CA LEU A 438 5.75 6.13 10.19
C LEU A 438 5.99 7.54 9.65
N ALA A 439 5.26 8.52 10.17
CA ALA A 439 5.36 9.93 9.80
C ALA A 439 4.96 10.81 11.00
N THR A 440 5.40 12.07 10.99
CA THR A 440 5.07 13.08 12.01
C THR A 440 4.49 14.31 11.29
N LEU A 441 3.33 14.77 11.74
CA LEU A 441 2.60 15.88 11.13
C LEU A 441 2.60 17.08 12.08
N ASN A 442 2.97 18.26 11.58
CA ASN A 442 2.83 19.49 12.36
C ASN A 442 1.45 20.11 12.15
N TYR A 443 0.67 20.19 13.23
CA TYR A 443 -0.70 20.69 13.19
C TYR A 443 -0.78 22.23 13.10
N SER A 444 0.21 22.96 13.64
CA SER A 444 0.24 24.44 13.63
C SER A 444 1.34 24.99 12.73
N SER A 445 0.98 25.98 11.92
CA SER A 445 1.92 26.84 11.17
C SER A 445 2.20 28.17 11.89
N ASP A 446 1.44 28.49 12.94
CA ASP A 446 1.49 29.78 13.62
C ASP A 446 2.39 29.71 14.86
N ILE A 447 3.52 30.41 14.81
CA ILE A 447 4.54 30.50 15.87
C ILE A 447 3.97 31.19 17.13
N PHE A 448 2.85 31.91 17.01
CA PHE A 448 2.28 32.75 18.08
C PHE A 448 1.10 32.11 18.83
N ASN A 449 0.67 30.90 18.46
CA ASN A 449 -0.50 30.25 19.05
C ASN A 449 -0.07 29.13 20.01
N ASN A 450 -0.25 29.35 21.32
CA ASN A 450 0.29 28.47 22.38
C ASN A 450 -0.44 27.12 22.56
N SER A 451 -1.51 26.83 21.82
CA SER A 451 -2.26 25.57 21.96
C SER A 451 -2.46 24.91 20.60
N THR A 452 -1.83 23.75 20.42
CA THR A 452 -1.85 22.94 19.19
C THR A 452 -2.64 21.64 19.36
N ILE A 453 -3.59 21.61 20.29
CA ILE A 453 -4.34 20.38 20.63
C ILE A 453 -5.22 19.95 19.46
N VAL A 454 -4.97 18.74 18.98
CA VAL A 454 -5.85 18.00 18.07
C VAL A 454 -6.93 17.32 18.90
N SER A 455 -8.20 17.63 18.67
CA SER A 455 -9.30 17.04 19.44
C SER A 455 -9.91 15.81 18.75
N SER A 456 -9.79 15.69 17.42
CA SER A 456 -10.41 14.60 16.66
C SER A 456 -9.65 14.28 15.38
N ILE A 457 -9.59 12.98 15.06
CA ILE A 457 -8.98 12.43 13.84
C ILE A 457 -9.92 11.37 13.27
N GLU A 458 -10.16 11.39 11.97
CA GLU A 458 -11.02 10.41 11.32
C GLU A 458 -10.67 10.18 9.87
N PHE A 459 -10.84 8.94 9.41
CA PHE A 459 -10.65 8.57 8.02
C PHE A 459 -11.94 8.76 7.22
N ASP A 460 -11.78 9.05 5.93
CA ASP A 460 -12.89 8.95 4.99
C ASP A 460 -13.31 7.49 4.79
N LYS A 461 -14.44 7.29 4.11
CA LYS A 461 -15.01 5.98 3.78
C LYS A 461 -13.98 4.99 3.20
N ASP A 462 -13.12 5.47 2.29
CA ASP A 462 -12.19 4.61 1.57
C ASP A 462 -10.83 4.45 2.29
N ASN A 463 -10.63 5.17 3.40
CA ASN A 463 -9.37 5.29 4.13
C ASN A 463 -8.20 5.80 3.27
N GLU A 464 -8.51 6.65 2.28
CA GLU A 464 -7.56 7.36 1.44
C GLU A 464 -7.18 8.70 2.07
N PHE A 465 -8.16 9.37 2.66
CA PHE A 465 -7.99 10.66 3.32
C PHE A 465 -8.25 10.55 4.81
N PHE A 466 -7.63 11.43 5.59
CA PHE A 466 -7.97 11.60 6.99
C PHE A 466 -8.04 13.09 7.36
N ALA A 467 -9.05 13.44 8.15
CA ALA A 467 -9.27 14.78 8.68
C ALA A 467 -8.68 14.90 10.09
N ILE A 468 -8.10 16.05 10.38
CA ILE A 468 -7.60 16.46 11.69
C ILE A 468 -8.27 17.77 12.08
N ALA A 469 -8.87 17.83 13.26
CA ALA A 469 -9.50 19.03 13.80
C ALA A 469 -9.20 19.25 15.29
N GLY A 470 -9.41 20.47 15.78
CA GLY A 470 -9.05 20.85 17.14
C GLY A 470 -9.16 22.36 17.40
N VAL A 471 -8.31 22.84 18.31
CA VAL A 471 -8.40 24.21 18.84
C VAL A 471 -7.94 25.31 17.88
N THR A 472 -7.37 24.93 16.73
CA THR A 472 -6.94 25.87 15.68
C THR A 472 -8.12 26.44 14.88
N LYS A 473 -9.35 25.98 15.13
CA LYS A 473 -10.56 26.31 14.37
C LYS A 473 -10.51 25.86 12.91
N ARG A 474 -9.62 24.92 12.58
CA ARG A 474 -9.46 24.41 11.22
C ARG A 474 -9.58 22.89 11.17
N ILE A 475 -10.26 22.41 10.15
CA ILE A 475 -10.28 21.00 9.75
C ILE A 475 -9.31 20.86 8.57
N LYS A 476 -8.25 20.09 8.76
CA LYS A 476 -7.23 19.84 7.75
C LYS A 476 -7.36 18.39 7.27
N VAL A 477 -7.50 18.19 5.95
CA VAL A 477 -7.62 16.87 5.32
C VAL A 477 -6.32 16.53 4.61
N PHE A 478 -5.78 15.34 4.85
CA PHE A 478 -4.52 14.87 4.27
C PHE A 478 -4.73 13.58 3.48
N ASP A 479 -4.00 13.41 2.37
CA ASP A 479 -3.85 12.13 1.67
C ASP A 479 -2.92 11.22 2.48
N TYR A 480 -3.47 10.10 2.97
CA TYR A 480 -2.73 9.11 3.74
C TYR A 480 -1.52 8.56 2.99
N SER A 481 -1.67 8.28 1.69
CA SER A 481 -0.62 7.68 0.87
C SER A 481 0.52 8.66 0.60
N ALA A 482 0.24 9.95 0.46
CA ALA A 482 1.26 10.98 0.35
C ALA A 482 2.06 11.10 1.66
N VAL A 483 1.36 11.18 2.80
CA VAL A 483 1.99 11.32 4.13
C VAL A 483 2.96 10.18 4.46
N ILE A 484 2.66 8.95 4.08
CA ILE A 484 3.55 7.79 4.37
C ILE A 484 4.71 7.62 3.38
N ARG A 485 4.59 8.13 2.14
CA ARG A 485 5.62 7.97 1.10
C ARG A 485 6.68 9.04 1.20
N ASP A 486 6.26 10.27 1.49
CA ASP A 486 7.14 11.42 1.49
C ASP A 486 7.81 11.53 2.87
N THR A 487 9.14 11.45 2.90
CA THR A 487 9.93 11.69 4.12
C THR A 487 10.28 13.17 4.21
N VAL A 488 9.25 14.01 4.25
CA VAL A 488 9.36 15.46 4.37
C VAL A 488 9.02 15.88 5.80
N ASP A 489 9.70 16.89 6.33
CA ASP A 489 9.44 17.37 7.69
C ASP A 489 8.10 18.12 7.81
N ILE A 490 7.50 18.54 6.69
CA ILE A 490 6.24 19.29 6.63
C ILE A 490 5.34 18.70 5.55
N HIS A 491 4.16 18.22 5.95
CA HIS A 491 3.10 17.81 5.01
C HIS A 491 2.02 18.89 4.93
N TYR A 492 1.59 19.20 3.71
CA TYR A 492 0.50 20.16 3.47
C TYR A 492 -0.84 19.43 3.37
N PRO A 493 -1.92 19.98 3.96
CA PRO A 493 -3.26 19.43 3.78
C PRO A 493 -3.72 19.62 2.33
N CYS A 494 -4.45 18.64 1.81
CA CYS A 494 -5.09 18.71 0.50
C CYS A 494 -6.27 19.69 0.52
N VAL A 495 -6.98 19.74 1.66
CA VAL A 495 -8.14 20.60 1.88
C VAL A 495 -8.08 21.18 3.29
N GLU A 496 -8.45 22.45 3.44
CA GLU A 496 -8.56 23.13 4.72
C GLU A 496 -9.91 23.85 4.83
N MET A 497 -10.68 23.52 5.86
CA MET A 497 -11.98 24.15 6.16
C MET A 497 -11.87 24.94 7.46
N VAL A 498 -12.39 26.17 7.48
CA VAL A 498 -12.23 27.11 8.60
C VAL A 498 -13.55 27.33 9.32
N SER A 499 -13.55 27.12 10.63
CA SER A 499 -14.67 27.37 11.54
C SER A 499 -14.51 28.69 12.29
N SER A 500 -15.62 29.25 12.77
CA SER A 500 -15.64 30.44 13.63
C SER A 500 -15.16 30.14 15.06
N SER A 501 -15.33 28.89 15.53
CA SER A 501 -14.95 28.45 16.88
C SER A 501 -14.03 27.22 16.88
N LYS A 502 -13.51 26.88 18.06
CA LYS A 502 -12.66 25.70 18.29
C LYS A 502 -13.48 24.45 18.05
N ILE A 503 -12.92 23.49 17.33
CA ILE A 503 -13.62 22.26 16.97
C ILE A 503 -13.36 21.22 18.05
N SER A 504 -14.40 20.52 18.46
CA SER A 504 -14.34 19.47 19.48
C SER A 504 -14.26 18.08 18.85
N CYS A 505 -15.09 17.80 17.83
CA CYS A 505 -15.18 16.50 17.17
C CYS A 505 -15.45 16.65 15.68
N VAL A 506 -14.97 15.68 14.90
CA VAL A 506 -15.39 15.45 13.52
C VAL A 506 -15.96 14.04 13.38
N SER A 507 -16.95 13.90 12.51
CA SER A 507 -17.54 12.62 12.08
C SER A 507 -17.65 12.59 10.55
N TRP A 508 -17.12 11.57 9.89
CA TRP A 508 -17.22 11.39 8.44
C TRP A 508 -18.41 10.51 8.11
N ASN A 509 -19.13 10.84 7.04
CA ASN A 509 -20.23 10.01 6.58
C ASN A 509 -19.71 8.70 5.96
N SER A 510 -20.16 7.56 6.48
CA SER A 510 -19.78 6.22 6.02
C SER A 510 -20.25 5.88 4.59
N PHE A 511 -21.18 6.67 4.03
CA PHE A 511 -21.73 6.45 2.70
C PHE A 511 -21.29 7.51 1.68
N HIS A 512 -21.39 8.80 2.04
CA HIS A 512 -21.05 9.92 1.17
C HIS A 512 -19.62 10.43 1.43
N LYS A 513 -18.68 10.08 0.54
CA LYS A 513 -17.25 10.38 0.68
C LYS A 513 -16.91 11.85 0.95
N GLY A 514 -17.65 12.80 0.36
CA GLY A 514 -17.40 14.23 0.57
C GLY A 514 -17.98 14.80 1.86
N MET A 515 -18.84 14.08 2.59
CA MET A 515 -19.64 14.66 3.65
C MET A 515 -19.01 14.46 5.03
N LEU A 516 -18.73 15.57 5.71
CA LEU A 516 -18.10 15.59 7.04
C LEU A 516 -18.93 16.46 7.99
N ALA A 517 -19.16 16.01 9.21
CA ALA A 517 -19.79 16.79 10.27
C ALA A 517 -18.74 17.21 11.31
N SER A 518 -18.90 18.39 11.88
CA SER A 518 -18.07 18.89 12.97
C SER A 518 -18.92 19.52 14.07
N SER A 519 -18.53 19.33 15.32
CA SER A 519 -19.06 20.07 16.47
C SER A 519 -18.05 21.05 17.03
N ASP A 520 -18.52 22.15 17.63
CA ASP A 520 -17.64 23.20 18.15
C ASP A 520 -17.94 23.65 19.60
N TYR A 521 -17.10 24.56 20.09
CA TYR A 521 -17.12 25.06 21.47
C TYR A 521 -18.28 26.01 21.77
N GLU A 522 -18.97 26.54 20.75
CA GLU A 522 -20.16 27.37 20.91
C GLU A 522 -21.46 26.54 20.83
N GLY A 523 -21.36 25.21 20.65
CA GLY A 523 -22.52 24.34 20.53
C GLY A 523 -23.05 24.19 19.10
N ILE A 524 -22.30 24.68 18.10
CA ILE A 524 -22.70 24.60 16.69
C ILE A 524 -22.28 23.25 16.12
N VAL A 525 -23.19 22.61 15.37
CA VAL A 525 -22.90 21.44 14.55
C VAL A 525 -22.96 21.84 13.09
N THR A 526 -21.86 21.68 12.37
CA THR A 526 -21.74 22.07 10.96
C THR A 526 -21.50 20.84 10.10
N VAL A 527 -22.24 20.73 8.99
CA VAL A 527 -22.02 19.74 7.94
C VAL A 527 -21.28 20.42 6.79
N TRP A 528 -20.24 19.77 6.31
CA TRP A 528 -19.31 20.24 5.30
C TRP A 528 -19.34 19.31 4.11
N ASP A 529 -19.10 19.89 2.94
CA ASP A 529 -18.63 19.18 1.76
C ASP A 529 -17.11 19.38 1.65
N ALA A 530 -16.37 18.34 2.02
CA ALA A 530 -14.92 18.28 2.00
C ALA A 530 -14.33 18.32 0.58
N ALA A 531 -15.11 18.03 -0.48
CA ALA A 531 -14.62 18.13 -1.86
C ALA A 531 -14.63 19.58 -2.35
N THR A 532 -15.63 20.36 -1.94
CA THR A 532 -15.78 21.78 -2.35
C THR A 532 -15.30 22.77 -1.28
N CYS A 533 -14.95 22.29 -0.09
CA CYS A 533 -14.58 23.08 1.09
C CYS A 533 -15.70 24.01 1.58
N GLN A 534 -16.97 23.66 1.33
CA GLN A 534 -18.12 24.50 1.65
C GLN A 534 -18.92 23.96 2.83
N ARG A 535 -19.54 24.87 3.59
CA ARG A 535 -20.54 24.55 4.63
C ARG A 535 -21.87 24.28 3.94
N THR A 536 -22.42 23.09 4.12
CA THR A 536 -23.70 22.70 3.54
C THR A 536 -24.86 22.97 4.50
N LYS A 537 -24.71 22.63 5.78
CA LYS A 537 -25.70 22.90 6.84
C LYS A 537 -25.05 23.32 8.14
N THR A 538 -25.77 24.11 8.93
CA THR A 538 -25.35 24.54 10.28
C THR A 538 -26.54 24.44 11.22
N PHE A 539 -26.35 23.74 12.33
CA PHE A 539 -27.33 23.56 13.39
C PHE A 539 -26.87 24.28 14.65
N GLN A 540 -27.71 25.17 15.16
CA GLN A 540 -27.40 26.00 16.32
C GLN A 540 -28.56 25.96 17.31
N GLU A 541 -28.64 24.89 18.11
CA GLU A 541 -29.61 24.80 19.20
C GLU A 541 -29.02 24.33 20.54
N HIS A 542 -27.77 23.85 20.56
CA HIS A 542 -27.12 23.60 21.84
C HIS A 542 -26.76 24.94 22.50
N GLU A 543 -27.01 25.05 23.80
CA GLU A 543 -26.79 26.28 24.57
C GLU A 543 -25.35 26.39 25.09
N LYS A 544 -24.60 25.30 25.02
CA LYS A 544 -23.23 25.16 25.50
C LYS A 544 -22.42 24.34 24.50
N ARG A 545 -21.11 24.25 24.77
CA ARG A 545 -20.14 23.45 24.02
C ARG A 545 -20.69 22.07 23.66
N CYS A 546 -20.67 21.77 22.38
CA CYS A 546 -20.95 20.43 21.87
C CYS A 546 -19.63 19.64 21.84
N TRP A 547 -19.56 18.51 22.54
CA TRP A 547 -18.33 17.73 22.67
C TRP A 547 -18.10 16.75 21.53
N SER A 548 -19.19 16.17 21.02
CA SER A 548 -19.12 15.08 20.04
C SER A 548 -20.24 15.15 19.05
N VAL A 549 -19.94 14.75 17.82
CA VAL A 549 -20.90 14.51 16.75
C VAL A 549 -20.65 13.12 16.17
N ASP A 550 -21.69 12.44 15.70
CA ASP A 550 -21.58 11.15 15.03
C ASP A 550 -22.64 11.02 13.94
N PHE A 551 -22.22 10.55 12.75
CA PHE A 551 -23.13 10.07 11.73
C PHE A 551 -23.68 8.69 12.08
N ASN A 552 -24.92 8.44 11.72
CA ASN A 552 -25.48 7.10 11.79
C ASN A 552 -25.00 6.27 10.60
N ASP A 553 -24.39 5.11 10.89
CA ASP A 553 -23.85 4.22 9.85
C ASP A 553 -24.94 3.55 8.98
N VAL A 554 -26.17 3.48 9.47
CA VAL A 554 -27.30 2.85 8.79
C VAL A 554 -28.20 3.88 8.11
N ASP A 555 -28.58 4.94 8.82
CA ASP A 555 -29.33 6.07 8.27
C ASP A 555 -28.39 7.25 8.02
N THR A 556 -27.88 7.35 6.80
CA THR A 556 -26.82 8.30 6.42
C THR A 556 -27.22 9.77 6.52
N LYS A 557 -28.52 10.05 6.74
CA LYS A 557 -29.06 11.41 6.91
C LYS A 557 -29.23 11.82 8.37
N LEU A 558 -29.03 10.90 9.31
CA LEU A 558 -29.20 11.14 10.73
C LEU A 558 -27.85 11.39 11.41
N ILE A 559 -27.78 12.44 12.20
CA ILE A 559 -26.61 12.85 13.00
C ILE A 559 -27.04 12.96 14.46
N ALA A 560 -26.17 12.57 15.38
CA ALA A 560 -26.35 12.83 16.81
C ALA A 560 -25.24 13.71 17.33
N SER A 561 -25.57 14.60 18.27
CA SER A 561 -24.59 15.45 18.96
C SER A 561 -24.83 15.47 20.46
N GLY A 562 -23.75 15.45 21.25
CA GLY A 562 -23.77 15.52 22.71
C GLY A 562 -23.10 16.79 23.24
N SER A 563 -23.68 17.41 24.27
CA SER A 563 -23.26 18.74 24.75
C SER A 563 -23.22 18.87 26.29
N ASP A 564 -22.52 19.91 26.74
CA ASP A 564 -22.47 20.39 28.13
C ASP A 564 -23.82 20.95 28.64
N ASP A 565 -24.80 21.14 27.76
CA ASP A 565 -26.18 21.48 28.14
C ASP A 565 -26.99 20.28 28.65
N ALA A 566 -26.31 19.13 28.85
CA ALA A 566 -26.90 17.86 29.27
C ALA A 566 -27.95 17.31 28.29
N ARG A 567 -27.84 17.63 27.00
CA ARG A 567 -28.71 17.09 25.95
C ARG A 567 -27.95 16.33 24.88
N VAL A 568 -28.60 15.31 24.34
CA VAL A 568 -28.25 14.72 23.04
C VAL A 568 -29.28 15.17 22.03
N LYS A 569 -28.85 15.86 20.97
CA LYS A 569 -29.75 16.27 19.87
C LYS A 569 -29.56 15.36 18.67
N LEU A 570 -30.68 15.03 18.02
CA LEU A 570 -30.71 14.30 16.76
C LEU A 570 -31.06 15.25 15.63
N TRP A 571 -30.29 15.20 14.54
CA TRP A 571 -30.42 16.08 13.39
C TRP A 571 -30.67 15.24 12.15
N SER A 572 -31.68 15.61 11.37
CA SER A 572 -31.84 15.09 10.01
C SER A 572 -31.29 16.11 9.04
N LEU A 573 -30.50 15.66 8.06
CA LEU A 573 -30.03 16.52 6.98
C LEU A 573 -31.17 17.14 6.16
N ASN A 574 -32.38 16.59 6.21
CA ASN A 574 -33.54 17.15 5.51
C ASN A 574 -34.24 18.27 6.27
N ASN A 575 -33.99 18.39 7.58
CA ASN A 575 -34.62 19.39 8.44
C ASN A 575 -33.59 20.46 8.85
N ASP A 576 -34.09 21.62 9.27
CA ASP A 576 -33.24 22.72 9.76
C ASP A 576 -33.19 22.79 11.29
N HIS A 577 -34.09 22.06 11.96
CA HIS A 577 -34.17 21.94 13.41
C HIS A 577 -33.92 20.49 13.87
N SER A 578 -33.57 20.32 15.14
CA SER A 578 -33.40 18.99 15.74
C SER A 578 -34.71 18.20 15.66
N VAL A 579 -34.60 16.94 15.25
CA VAL A 579 -35.74 16.02 15.10
C VAL A 579 -36.17 15.48 16.46
N ALA A 580 -35.22 15.35 17.38
CA ALA A 580 -35.48 14.97 18.76
C ALA A 580 -34.35 15.42 19.69
N SER A 581 -34.64 15.47 20.98
CA SER A 581 -33.69 15.76 22.05
C SER A 581 -33.86 14.77 23.19
N LEU A 582 -32.76 14.17 23.63
CA LEU A 582 -32.69 13.35 24.85
C LEU A 582 -32.11 14.20 25.98
N GLU A 583 -32.72 14.17 27.15
CA GLU A 583 -32.22 14.84 28.35
C GLU A 583 -31.42 13.86 29.21
N ALA A 584 -30.16 14.20 29.46
CA ALA A 584 -29.27 13.44 30.34
C ALA A 584 -29.24 14.08 31.74
N LYS A 585 -28.80 13.30 32.73
CA LYS A 585 -28.66 13.79 34.12
C LYS A 585 -27.48 14.73 34.32
N ALA A 586 -26.53 14.73 33.40
CA ALA A 586 -25.31 15.52 33.43
C ALA A 586 -24.79 15.74 32.00
N ASN A 587 -23.69 16.50 31.87
CA ASN A 587 -23.06 16.81 30.59
C ASN A 587 -22.76 15.56 29.77
N VAL A 588 -23.07 15.60 28.47
CA VAL A 588 -22.80 14.51 27.55
C VAL A 588 -21.46 14.75 26.85
N CYS A 589 -20.51 13.85 27.10
CA CYS A 589 -19.13 14.00 26.64
C CYS A 589 -18.87 13.32 25.29
N CYS A 590 -19.58 12.23 25.00
CA CYS A 590 -19.43 11.49 23.75
C CYS A 590 -20.73 10.79 23.36
N VAL A 591 -21.12 10.88 22.11
CA VAL A 591 -22.25 10.14 21.51
C VAL A 591 -21.75 9.25 20.39
N LYS A 592 -22.29 8.03 20.29
CA LYS A 592 -22.06 7.11 19.16
C LYS A 592 -23.31 6.32 18.81
N PHE A 593 -23.58 6.19 17.51
CA PHE A 593 -24.58 5.27 16.98
C PHE A 593 -24.08 3.83 17.03
N ASN A 594 -25.01 2.89 17.18
CA ASN A 594 -24.69 1.48 17.00
C ASN A 594 -24.41 1.20 15.52
N PRO A 595 -23.26 0.62 15.15
CA PRO A 595 -22.87 0.43 13.76
C PRO A 595 -23.78 -0.52 12.96
N ARG A 596 -24.75 -1.19 13.61
CA ARG A 596 -25.71 -2.08 12.93
C ARG A 596 -27.18 -1.78 13.23
N SER A 597 -27.50 -0.63 13.83
CA SER A 597 -28.88 -0.25 14.11
C SER A 597 -29.08 1.24 13.86
N SER A 598 -30.09 1.59 13.06
CA SER A 598 -30.45 2.99 12.81
C SER A 598 -31.08 3.67 14.03
N CYS A 599 -31.66 2.92 14.97
CA CYS A 599 -32.39 3.45 16.10
C CYS A 599 -31.70 3.26 17.46
N HIS A 600 -30.48 2.72 17.52
CA HIS A 600 -29.77 2.55 18.79
C HIS A 600 -28.58 3.49 18.91
N LEU A 601 -28.45 4.10 20.08
CA LEU A 601 -27.44 5.10 20.35
C LEU A 601 -26.91 4.95 21.77
N ALA A 602 -25.60 5.10 21.93
CA ALA A 602 -24.92 5.13 23.21
C ALA A 602 -24.31 6.51 23.45
N PHE A 603 -24.32 6.97 24.70
CA PHE A 603 -23.56 8.16 25.08
C PHE A 603 -22.89 8.02 26.45
N GLY A 604 -21.72 8.62 26.57
CA GLY A 604 -20.96 8.75 27.81
C GLY A 604 -21.26 10.08 28.49
N SER A 605 -21.49 10.04 29.80
CA SER A 605 -21.94 11.18 30.59
C SER A 605 -20.99 11.49 31.75
N ALA A 606 -21.02 12.75 32.18
CA ALA A 606 -20.34 13.21 33.37
C ALA A 606 -20.91 12.60 34.67
N ASP A 607 -22.07 11.94 34.62
CA ASP A 607 -22.66 11.15 35.72
C ASP A 607 -21.97 9.79 35.97
N HIS A 608 -20.84 9.55 35.31
CA HIS A 608 -20.00 8.36 35.44
C HIS A 608 -20.63 7.09 34.84
N CYS A 609 -21.67 7.25 34.02
CA CYS A 609 -22.38 6.15 33.37
C CYS A 609 -22.28 6.23 31.84
N VAL A 610 -22.46 5.08 31.19
CA VAL A 610 -22.78 5.00 29.76
C VAL A 610 -24.26 4.67 29.63
N HIS A 611 -24.98 5.47 28.86
CA HIS A 611 -26.41 5.29 28.61
C HIS A 611 -26.63 4.73 27.22
N TYR A 612 -27.52 3.76 27.09
CA TYR A 612 -27.89 3.15 25.81
C TYR A 612 -29.39 3.29 25.59
N TYR A 613 -29.77 3.91 24.48
CA TYR A 613 -31.15 4.28 24.16
C TYR A 613 -31.63 3.64 22.86
N ASP A 614 -32.95 3.40 22.80
CA ASP A 614 -33.68 3.21 21.56
C ASP A 614 -34.38 4.52 21.19
N LEU A 615 -34.05 5.05 20.02
CA LEU A 615 -34.58 6.31 19.52
C LEU A 615 -36.07 6.24 19.20
N ARG A 616 -36.65 5.04 19.12
CA ARG A 616 -38.11 4.84 19.00
C ARG A 616 -38.83 5.05 20.34
N ASN A 617 -38.13 4.87 21.46
CA ASN A 617 -38.65 5.10 22.81
C ASN A 617 -37.63 5.87 23.66
N MET A 618 -37.70 7.18 23.56
CA MET A 618 -36.74 8.11 24.16
C MET A 618 -36.96 8.42 25.64
N LYS A 619 -38.04 7.90 26.25
CA LYS A 619 -38.40 8.24 27.64
C LYS A 619 -37.42 7.67 28.66
N GLU A 620 -36.94 6.44 28.43
CA GLU A 620 -36.07 5.72 29.35
C GLU A 620 -34.94 5.02 28.60
N ALA A 621 -33.77 4.94 29.22
CA ALA A 621 -32.63 4.22 28.66
C ALA A 621 -32.92 2.71 28.67
N LEU A 622 -32.58 2.01 27.58
CA LEU A 622 -32.64 0.54 27.53
C LEU A 622 -31.67 -0.08 28.55
N CYS A 623 -30.47 0.47 28.66
CA CYS A 623 -29.44 0.02 29.59
C CYS A 623 -28.62 1.20 30.09
N ILE A 624 -28.26 1.16 31.38
CA ILE A 624 -27.35 2.12 32.01
C ILE A 624 -26.18 1.33 32.58
N PHE A 625 -25.00 1.50 32.00
CA PHE A 625 -23.78 0.84 32.43
C PHE A 625 -23.11 1.66 33.54
N LYS A 626 -23.13 1.11 34.75
CA LYS A 626 -22.54 1.72 35.95
C LYS A 626 -21.25 1.01 36.32
N GLY A 627 -20.20 1.78 36.61
CA GLY A 627 -18.95 1.22 37.14
C GLY A 627 -17.72 2.11 37.05
N HIS A 628 -17.75 3.19 36.26
CA HIS A 628 -16.71 4.20 36.31
C HIS A 628 -16.83 5.07 37.57
N ARG A 629 -15.69 5.60 38.04
CA ARG A 629 -15.63 6.45 39.24
C ARG A 629 -15.63 7.96 38.94
N LYS A 630 -15.44 8.32 37.66
CA LYS A 630 -15.39 9.70 37.17
C LYS A 630 -16.07 9.79 35.80
N ALA A 631 -16.12 11.00 35.23
CA ALA A 631 -16.76 11.29 33.96
C ALA A 631 -16.29 10.35 32.83
N VAL A 632 -17.23 9.87 32.03
CA VAL A 632 -16.97 9.02 30.86
C VAL A 632 -16.70 9.92 29.66
N SER A 633 -15.45 9.96 29.21
CA SER A 633 -15.00 10.89 28.16
C SER A 633 -15.30 10.39 26.75
N TYR A 634 -15.19 9.09 26.49
CA TYR A 634 -15.45 8.50 25.17
C TYR A 634 -16.23 7.19 25.28
N VAL A 635 -17.03 6.93 24.26
CA VAL A 635 -17.73 5.66 24.03
C VAL A 635 -17.52 5.24 22.59
N LYS A 636 -17.18 3.97 22.34
CA LYS A 636 -17.04 3.39 21.00
C LYS A 636 -17.60 1.97 21.00
N PHE A 637 -18.25 1.59 19.90
CA PHE A 637 -18.66 0.20 19.68
C PHE A 637 -17.46 -0.62 19.21
N ILE A 638 -17.20 -1.76 19.86
CA ILE A 638 -16.28 -2.78 19.36
C ILE A 638 -16.98 -3.60 18.28
N ASN A 639 -18.26 -3.91 18.52
CA ASN A 639 -19.15 -4.57 17.58
C ASN A 639 -20.61 -4.21 17.92
N LYS A 640 -21.59 -4.92 17.34
CA LYS A 640 -23.03 -4.64 17.55
C LYS A 640 -23.54 -4.87 18.98
N GLU A 641 -22.81 -5.62 19.81
CA GLU A 641 -23.21 -6.09 21.14
C GLU A 641 -22.26 -5.60 22.23
N GLU A 642 -21.04 -5.19 21.89
CA GLU A 642 -20.01 -4.80 22.85
C GLU A 642 -19.60 -3.34 22.67
N ILE A 643 -19.55 -2.63 23.79
CA ILE A 643 -19.17 -1.21 23.87
C ILE A 643 -17.92 -1.10 24.72
N VAL A 644 -17.01 -0.21 24.35
CA VAL A 644 -15.90 0.22 25.19
C VAL A 644 -16.05 1.70 25.55
N SER A 645 -15.83 2.02 26.82
CA SER A 645 -15.82 3.39 27.32
C SER A 645 -14.49 3.75 27.96
N ALA A 646 -14.08 5.00 27.80
CA ALA A 646 -12.94 5.61 28.48
C ALA A 646 -13.43 6.60 29.54
N SER A 647 -12.77 6.63 30.69
CA SER A 647 -13.08 7.58 31.77
C SER A 647 -11.82 8.22 32.32
N THR A 648 -12.00 9.39 32.92
CA THR A 648 -10.98 10.15 33.68
C THR A 648 -10.62 9.49 35.03
N ASP A 649 -11.04 8.25 35.26
CA ASP A 649 -10.63 7.38 36.37
C ASP A 649 -9.44 6.46 36.04
N SER A 650 -8.77 6.72 34.90
CA SER A 650 -7.68 5.91 34.35
C SER A 650 -8.06 4.45 34.06
N GLN A 651 -9.34 4.21 33.73
CA GLN A 651 -9.85 2.91 33.28
C GLN A 651 -10.58 3.02 31.94
N LEU A 652 -10.41 1.98 31.13
CA LEU A 652 -11.37 1.68 30.06
C LEU A 652 -12.25 0.52 30.53
N LYS A 653 -13.53 0.50 30.19
CA LYS A 653 -14.42 -0.62 30.51
C LYS A 653 -15.12 -1.14 29.26
N MET A 654 -15.20 -2.45 29.17
CA MET A 654 -15.94 -3.15 28.14
C MET A 654 -17.27 -3.63 28.71
N TRP A 655 -18.34 -3.39 27.96
CA TRP A 655 -19.72 -3.66 28.36
C TRP A 655 -20.40 -4.53 27.32
N ASN A 656 -21.33 -5.37 27.75
CA ASN A 656 -22.24 -6.07 26.85
C ASN A 656 -23.59 -5.37 26.85
N ILE A 657 -24.17 -5.10 25.69
CA ILE A 657 -25.48 -4.48 25.59
C ILE A 657 -26.59 -5.36 26.18
N ASN A 658 -26.46 -6.69 26.05
CA ASN A 658 -27.44 -7.64 26.56
C ASN A 658 -27.26 -7.94 28.05
N ASN A 659 -26.11 -7.60 28.63
CA ASN A 659 -25.83 -7.80 30.05
C ASN A 659 -25.11 -6.56 30.62
N PRO A 660 -25.78 -5.73 31.44
CA PRO A 660 -25.27 -4.45 31.91
C PRO A 660 -24.08 -4.54 32.88
N HIS A 661 -23.48 -5.72 33.04
CA HIS A 661 -22.24 -5.91 33.78
C HIS A 661 -21.01 -5.54 32.95
N CYS A 662 -20.02 -4.98 33.64
CA CYS A 662 -18.68 -4.76 33.10
C CYS A 662 -18.05 -6.11 32.76
N LEU A 663 -17.88 -6.40 31.46
CA LEU A 663 -17.19 -7.60 31.00
C LEU A 663 -15.71 -7.55 31.37
N ARG A 664 -15.08 -6.37 31.24
CA ARG A 664 -13.65 -6.21 31.48
C ARG A 664 -13.28 -4.77 31.80
N SER A 665 -12.29 -4.59 32.67
CA SER A 665 -11.67 -3.29 32.95
C SER A 665 -10.22 -3.31 32.48
N PHE A 666 -9.86 -2.37 31.62
CA PHE A 666 -8.50 -2.17 31.13
C PHE A 666 -7.80 -1.09 31.95
N VAL A 667 -6.59 -1.39 32.43
CA VAL A 667 -5.82 -0.52 33.34
C VAL A 667 -4.39 -0.30 32.84
N GLY A 668 -3.72 0.75 33.33
CA GLY A 668 -2.29 1.00 33.10
C GLY A 668 -1.95 2.27 32.31
N HIS A 669 -2.92 2.88 31.63
CA HIS A 669 -2.80 4.25 31.11
C HIS A 669 -3.12 5.25 32.23
N VAL A 670 -2.72 6.51 32.06
CA VAL A 670 -2.99 7.60 33.00
C VAL A 670 -3.95 8.58 32.34
N ASN A 671 -5.07 8.80 32.99
CA ASN A 671 -6.09 9.75 32.59
C ASN A 671 -6.81 10.24 33.85
N GLU A 672 -6.43 11.40 34.35
CA GLU A 672 -6.99 11.99 35.56
C GLU A 672 -7.65 13.35 35.34
N LYS A 673 -7.16 14.15 34.37
CA LYS A 673 -7.56 15.54 34.16
C LYS A 673 -8.12 15.82 32.75
N ASN A 674 -7.61 15.16 31.71
CA ASN A 674 -7.85 15.48 30.30
C ASN A 674 -8.56 14.34 29.56
N PHE A 675 -9.40 14.66 28.60
CA PHE A 675 -9.97 13.64 27.72
C PHE A 675 -8.91 13.10 26.75
N ILE A 676 -8.75 11.78 26.72
CA ILE A 676 -7.82 11.05 25.85
C ILE A 676 -8.57 10.31 24.74
N GLY A 677 -8.01 10.27 23.53
CA GLY A 677 -8.64 9.61 22.40
C GLY A 677 -8.83 8.11 22.60
N LEU A 678 -9.91 7.56 22.05
CA LEU A 678 -10.27 6.14 22.09
C LEU A 678 -10.64 5.62 20.69
N THR A 679 -10.03 4.52 20.27
CA THR A 679 -10.35 3.86 19.00
C THR A 679 -10.25 2.33 19.10
N THR A 680 -10.88 1.61 18.17
CA THR A 680 -10.90 0.15 18.13
C THR A 680 -10.98 -0.37 16.69
N ASP A 681 -10.40 -1.55 16.44
CA ASP A 681 -10.55 -2.30 15.19
C ASP A 681 -11.47 -3.52 15.32
N GLY A 682 -12.06 -3.71 16.51
CA GLY A 682 -12.91 -4.84 16.86
C GLY A 682 -12.23 -5.92 17.72
N ASP A 683 -10.91 -6.07 17.65
CA ASP A 683 -10.14 -7.01 18.48
C ASP A 683 -9.17 -6.28 19.43
N TYR A 684 -8.63 -5.14 19.00
CA TYR A 684 -7.74 -4.29 19.76
C TYR A 684 -8.38 -2.95 20.05
N VAL A 685 -8.10 -2.42 21.24
CA VAL A 685 -8.53 -1.10 21.69
C VAL A 685 -7.28 -0.26 21.91
N ALA A 686 -7.22 0.93 21.33
CA ALA A 686 -6.11 1.85 21.53
C ALA A 686 -6.62 3.14 22.19
N CYS A 687 -5.85 3.66 23.14
CA CYS A 687 -6.16 4.92 23.80
C CYS A 687 -4.92 5.78 24.05
N GLY A 688 -5.12 7.09 24.08
CA GLY A 688 -4.11 8.04 24.53
C GLY A 688 -3.85 7.95 26.04
N SER A 689 -2.93 8.78 26.53
CA SER A 689 -2.60 8.87 27.96
C SER A 689 -1.94 10.22 28.26
N GLU A 690 -2.09 10.69 29.49
CA GLU A 690 -1.53 11.95 30.00
C GLU A 690 -0.02 11.93 30.21
N ASN A 691 0.61 10.76 30.13
CA ASN A 691 2.06 10.60 30.20
C ASN A 691 2.74 10.63 28.82
N ASN A 692 2.09 11.28 27.84
CA ASN A 692 2.50 11.36 26.45
C ASN A 692 2.76 9.97 25.80
N ALA A 693 1.88 9.00 26.06
CA ALA A 693 1.99 7.66 25.48
C ALA A 693 0.67 7.15 24.89
N LEU A 694 0.79 6.31 23.85
CA LEU A 694 -0.29 5.55 23.25
C LEU A 694 -0.28 4.14 23.83
N TYR A 695 -1.41 3.69 24.36
CA TYR A 695 -1.59 2.35 24.92
C TYR A 695 -2.46 1.50 23.99
N VAL A 696 -2.08 0.23 23.82
CA VAL A 696 -2.87 -0.75 23.04
C VAL A 696 -3.22 -1.92 23.93
N TYR A 697 -4.50 -2.27 23.92
CA TYR A 697 -5.11 -3.36 24.65
C TYR A 697 -5.66 -4.39 23.67
N TYR A 698 -5.65 -5.65 24.07
CA TYR A 698 -6.40 -6.70 23.38
C TYR A 698 -7.68 -6.96 24.17
N LYS A 699 -8.85 -7.05 23.52
CA LYS A 699 -10.14 -7.15 24.22
C LYS A 699 -10.25 -8.29 25.22
N GLY A 700 -9.47 -9.36 25.03
CA GLY A 700 -9.44 -10.52 25.90
C GLY A 700 -8.49 -10.42 27.10
N LEU A 701 -7.80 -9.28 27.33
CA LEU A 701 -6.86 -9.07 28.43
C LEU A 701 -7.11 -7.75 29.15
N SER A 702 -6.86 -7.71 30.46
CA SER A 702 -7.17 -6.56 31.30
C SER A 702 -5.98 -5.60 31.42
N LYS A 703 -4.76 -6.10 31.20
CA LYS A 703 -3.53 -5.29 31.15
C LYS A 703 -3.18 -4.88 29.72
N GLN A 704 -2.43 -3.79 29.57
CA GLN A 704 -1.94 -3.29 28.28
C GLN A 704 -1.02 -4.31 27.59
N LEU A 705 -1.13 -4.39 26.26
CA LEU A 705 -0.34 -5.30 25.44
C LEU A 705 1.06 -4.73 25.16
N PHE A 706 1.09 -3.46 24.77
CA PHE A 706 2.30 -2.64 24.61
C PHE A 706 1.88 -1.17 24.63
N SER A 707 2.86 -0.29 24.83
CA SER A 707 2.69 1.15 24.74
C SER A 707 3.80 1.77 23.90
N TYR A 708 3.55 2.94 23.38
CA TYR A 708 4.53 3.76 22.68
C TYR A 708 4.54 5.15 23.31
N LYS A 709 5.70 5.56 23.83
CA LYS A 709 5.88 6.88 24.42
C LYS A 709 6.45 7.82 23.36
N PHE A 710 5.84 8.99 23.19
CA PHE A 710 6.31 10.00 22.27
C PHE A 710 7.48 10.78 22.91
N ASP A 711 8.41 11.22 22.08
CA ASP A 711 9.50 12.10 22.52
C ASP A 711 8.93 13.51 22.78
N ALA A 712 9.38 14.15 23.86
CA ALA A 712 8.92 15.49 24.20
C ALA A 712 9.33 16.50 23.13
N VAL A 713 8.42 17.38 22.71
CA VAL A 713 8.66 18.34 21.63
C VAL A 713 9.49 19.49 22.19
N ARG A 714 10.82 19.44 22.00
CA ARG A 714 11.72 20.54 22.40
C ARG A 714 11.58 21.72 21.42
N SER A 715 10.93 22.80 21.85
CA SER A 715 10.96 24.09 21.15
C SER A 715 12.38 24.67 21.19
N ILE A 716 12.91 25.06 20.02
CA ILE A 716 14.27 25.61 19.85
C ILE A 716 14.43 27.01 20.47
N LEU A 717 13.33 27.66 20.90
CA LEU A 717 13.33 29.07 21.33
C LEU A 717 13.27 29.32 22.85
N GLU A 718 13.22 28.28 23.70
CA GLU A 718 13.12 28.46 25.16
C GLU A 718 14.36 27.88 25.88
N ILE A 719 15.51 28.57 25.79
CA ILE A 719 16.72 28.26 26.59
C ILE A 719 16.81 29.12 27.88
N GLN A 720 15.86 30.02 28.14
CA GLN A 720 15.88 30.82 29.36
C GLN A 720 14.64 30.56 30.22
N GLU A 721 14.90 29.90 31.35
CA GLU A 721 14.11 29.89 32.59
C GLU A 721 12.63 29.51 32.47
N ARG A 722 12.35 28.23 32.23
CA ARG A 722 11.14 27.60 32.77
C ARG A 722 11.51 26.37 33.58
N ARG A 723 11.01 26.32 34.82
CA ARG A 723 11.14 25.18 35.73
C ARG A 723 10.55 23.94 35.04
N GLU A 724 11.16 22.78 35.26
CA GLU A 724 10.81 21.47 34.66
C GLU A 724 9.39 20.94 34.99
N GLU A 725 8.51 21.73 35.62
CA GLU A 725 7.22 21.29 36.14
C GLU A 725 6.01 21.52 35.20
N ASP A 726 6.17 22.16 34.04
CA ASP A 726 5.02 22.68 33.24
C ASP A 726 4.82 22.10 31.81
N LEU A 727 5.52 21.04 31.39
CA LEU A 727 5.23 20.39 30.08
C LEU A 727 4.15 19.30 30.20
N ASN A 728 2.88 19.71 30.24
CA ASN A 728 1.70 18.81 30.24
C ASN A 728 1.37 18.27 28.83
N GLU A 729 2.30 17.58 28.18
CA GLU A 729 2.05 16.91 26.89
C GLU A 729 1.23 15.62 27.07
N PHE A 730 0.21 15.42 26.24
CA PHE A 730 -0.61 14.21 26.26
C PHE A 730 -1.17 13.83 24.89
N VAL A 731 -1.60 12.58 24.75
CA VAL A 731 -2.22 12.07 23.51
C VAL A 731 -3.72 12.29 23.57
N SER A 732 -4.19 13.35 22.90
CA SER A 732 -5.58 13.80 22.94
C SER A 732 -6.54 13.08 21.97
N ALA A 733 -6.06 12.65 20.80
CA ALA A 733 -6.89 12.00 19.78
C ALA A 733 -6.17 10.79 19.17
N VAL A 734 -6.95 9.72 18.89
CA VAL A 734 -6.44 8.49 18.28
C VAL A 734 -7.48 7.97 17.30
N CYS A 735 -7.05 7.50 16.13
CA CYS A 735 -7.92 6.90 15.13
C CYS A 735 -7.28 5.63 14.56
N TRP A 736 -8.10 4.62 14.26
CA TRP A 736 -7.65 3.37 13.66
C TRP A 736 -8.07 3.33 12.19
N LYS A 737 -7.12 3.09 11.29
CA LYS A 737 -7.41 2.91 9.86
C LYS A 737 -8.07 1.56 9.62
N GLN A 738 -9.27 1.53 9.07
CA GLN A 738 -9.96 0.26 8.81
C GLN A 738 -9.25 -0.51 7.67
N ILE A 739 -9.13 -1.84 7.80
CA ILE A 739 -8.63 -2.69 6.71
C ILE A 739 -9.73 -2.74 5.64
N ALA A 740 -9.41 -2.24 4.45
CA ALA A 740 -10.31 -1.94 3.33
C ALA A 740 -11.47 -2.92 3.13
N GLY A 741 -12.65 -2.37 2.84
CA GLY A 741 -13.90 -3.08 2.57
C GLY A 741 -13.85 -4.07 1.39
N PRO A 742 -15.00 -4.65 0.99
CA PRO A 742 -15.08 -5.72 0.00
C PRO A 742 -14.65 -5.31 -1.43
N LYS A 743 -14.70 -4.01 -1.74
CA LYS A 743 -14.41 -3.49 -3.08
C LYS A 743 -12.91 -3.40 -3.35
N ILE A 744 -12.47 -3.92 -4.50
CA ILE A 744 -11.15 -3.64 -5.09
C ILE A 744 -11.45 -2.84 -6.38
N PRO A 745 -11.29 -1.51 -6.37
CA PRO A 745 -11.61 -0.68 -7.53
C PRO A 745 -10.76 -1.03 -8.74
N LYS A 746 -11.22 -0.58 -9.93
CA LYS A 746 -10.44 -0.64 -11.16
C LYS A 746 -9.01 -0.12 -10.91
N GLY A 747 -8.01 -0.86 -11.40
CA GLY A 747 -6.61 -0.45 -11.31
C GLY A 747 -5.99 -0.51 -9.90
N HIS A 748 -6.65 -1.19 -8.96
CA HIS A 748 -6.11 -1.44 -7.62
C HIS A 748 -5.86 -2.94 -7.41
N ALA A 749 -4.92 -3.27 -6.52
CA ALA A 749 -4.62 -4.63 -6.12
C ALA A 749 -4.66 -4.80 -4.60
N ARG A 750 -5.04 -6.00 -4.15
CA ARG A 750 -4.95 -6.41 -2.75
C ARG A 750 -4.26 -7.75 -2.64
N ILE A 751 -3.28 -7.86 -1.74
CA ILE A 751 -2.53 -9.10 -1.54
C ILE A 751 -3.12 -9.88 -0.36
N PHE A 752 -3.43 -11.14 -0.60
CA PHE A 752 -3.88 -12.11 0.39
C PHE A 752 -2.79 -13.14 0.65
N TRP A 753 -2.62 -13.52 1.91
CA TRP A 753 -1.56 -14.40 2.38
C TRP A 753 -2.16 -15.67 2.97
N GLY A 754 -1.50 -16.82 2.76
CA GLY A 754 -1.91 -18.09 3.38
C GLY A 754 -3.25 -18.66 2.87
N LEU A 755 -3.68 -18.26 1.67
CA LEU A 755 -4.83 -18.86 1.00
C LEU A 755 -4.51 -20.25 0.45
N ASP A 756 -3.31 -20.40 -0.10
CA ASP A 756 -2.74 -21.65 -0.56
C ASP A 756 -1.52 -22.01 0.30
N GLU A 757 -1.52 -23.27 0.75
CA GLU A 757 -0.52 -23.83 1.66
C GLU A 757 0.56 -24.61 0.89
N LYS A 758 0.40 -24.78 -0.43
CA LYS A 758 1.26 -25.61 -1.28
C LYS A 758 2.07 -24.80 -2.29
N ASP A 759 1.41 -23.99 -3.12
CA ASP A 759 2.05 -23.47 -4.34
C ASP A 759 2.29 -21.95 -4.31
N TYR A 760 1.37 -21.15 -3.73
CA TYR A 760 1.47 -19.68 -3.73
C TYR A 760 1.55 -19.05 -2.33
N VAL A 761 2.59 -18.25 -2.11
CA VAL A 761 2.82 -17.56 -0.83
C VAL A 761 1.96 -16.30 -0.70
N GLY A 762 1.77 -15.57 -1.82
CA GLY A 762 0.98 -14.35 -1.87
C GLY A 762 0.11 -14.31 -3.13
N ILE A 763 -1.16 -13.93 -2.96
CA ILE A 763 -2.14 -13.85 -4.04
C ILE A 763 -2.62 -12.42 -4.17
N ALA A 764 -2.28 -11.75 -5.26
CA ALA A 764 -2.80 -10.42 -5.56
C ALA A 764 -4.12 -10.53 -6.33
N VAL A 765 -5.20 -9.99 -5.77
CA VAL A 765 -6.47 -9.82 -6.48
C VAL A 765 -6.54 -8.40 -7.03
N VAL A 766 -6.84 -8.27 -8.32
CA VAL A 766 -6.86 -7.00 -9.05
C VAL A 766 -8.26 -6.66 -9.56
N GLY A 767 -8.63 -5.38 -9.49
CA GLY A 767 -9.91 -4.89 -10.00
C GLY A 767 -9.84 -4.56 -11.50
N LEU A 768 -10.68 -5.23 -12.29
CA LEU A 768 -10.79 -5.07 -13.76
C LEU A 768 -11.81 -4.00 -14.20
N GLY A 769 -12.63 -3.50 -13.27
CA GLY A 769 -13.76 -2.64 -13.58
C GLY A 769 -14.92 -3.42 -14.21
N LYS A 770 -15.76 -2.74 -15.00
CA LYS A 770 -16.94 -3.36 -15.65
C LYS A 770 -16.52 -4.47 -16.61
N LYS A 771 -17.31 -5.56 -16.64
CA LYS A 771 -17.12 -6.69 -17.56
C LYS A 771 -17.61 -6.35 -18.97
N ASN A 772 -17.05 -7.01 -20.00
CA ASN A 772 -17.46 -6.93 -21.41
C ASN A 772 -17.36 -5.52 -22.03
N LEU A 773 -16.34 -4.74 -21.65
CA LEU A 773 -16.06 -3.46 -22.29
C LEU A 773 -15.40 -3.66 -23.66
N GLY A 774 -15.96 -3.00 -24.68
CA GLY A 774 -15.45 -3.02 -26.05
C GLY A 774 -14.62 -1.78 -26.40
N ILE A 775 -14.70 -1.37 -27.66
CA ILE A 775 -14.09 -0.12 -28.16
C ILE A 775 -14.94 1.06 -27.70
N ASN A 776 -14.31 1.99 -26.97
CA ASN A 776 -14.89 3.30 -26.73
C ASN A 776 -14.61 4.19 -27.96
N GLN A 777 -15.67 4.55 -28.67
CA GLN A 777 -15.56 5.32 -29.92
C GLN A 777 -15.05 6.75 -29.71
N LEU A 778 -15.26 7.34 -28.52
CA LEU A 778 -14.79 8.69 -28.20
C LEU A 778 -13.29 8.69 -27.88
N GLU A 779 -12.84 7.67 -27.17
CA GLU A 779 -11.43 7.54 -26.78
C GLU A 779 -10.58 6.88 -27.86
N GLU A 780 -11.20 6.27 -28.87
CA GLU A 780 -10.56 5.40 -29.86
C GLU A 780 -9.66 4.34 -29.20
N ILE A 781 -10.07 3.78 -28.06
CA ILE A 781 -9.35 2.73 -27.30
C ILE A 781 -10.28 1.57 -26.97
N HIS A 782 -9.75 0.35 -27.02
CA HIS A 782 -10.42 -0.82 -26.48
C HIS A 782 -10.30 -0.87 -24.94
N GLU A 783 -11.30 -0.33 -24.23
CA GLU A 783 -11.30 -0.19 -22.76
C GLU A 783 -11.07 -1.49 -22.01
N GLY A 784 -11.64 -2.61 -22.50
CA GLY A 784 -11.42 -3.94 -21.89
C GLY A 784 -9.94 -4.33 -21.84
N LYS A 785 -9.24 -4.27 -22.98
CA LYS A 785 -7.79 -4.56 -23.07
C LYS A 785 -6.97 -3.60 -22.21
N GLU A 786 -7.34 -2.32 -22.21
CA GLU A 786 -6.63 -1.31 -21.42
C GLU A 786 -6.76 -1.56 -19.91
N ASN A 787 -7.96 -1.90 -19.43
CA ASN A 787 -8.16 -2.28 -18.03
C ASN A 787 -7.34 -3.50 -17.64
N ILE A 788 -7.23 -4.49 -18.55
CA ILE A 788 -6.44 -5.70 -18.33
C ILE A 788 -4.96 -5.36 -18.21
N ARG A 789 -4.39 -4.52 -19.09
CA ARG A 789 -2.98 -4.07 -18.97
C ARG A 789 -2.71 -3.39 -17.63
N ILE A 790 -3.60 -2.47 -17.23
CA ILE A 790 -3.51 -1.76 -15.96
C ILE A 790 -3.57 -2.74 -14.78
N ALA A 791 -4.55 -3.64 -14.77
CA ALA A 791 -4.75 -4.59 -13.68
C ALA A 791 -3.57 -5.58 -13.56
N ALA A 792 -3.10 -6.14 -14.68
CA ALA A 792 -1.91 -6.99 -14.74
C ALA A 792 -0.68 -6.27 -14.16
N ALA A 793 -0.47 -5.02 -14.55
CA ALA A 793 0.64 -4.21 -14.08
C ALA A 793 0.59 -3.95 -12.56
N VAL A 794 -0.57 -3.56 -12.04
CA VAL A 794 -0.74 -3.26 -10.62
C VAL A 794 -0.58 -4.52 -9.77
N GLY A 795 -1.12 -5.67 -10.21
CA GLY A 795 -0.97 -6.95 -9.53
C GLY A 795 0.48 -7.41 -9.47
N CYS A 796 1.20 -7.38 -10.60
CA CYS A 796 2.61 -7.78 -10.67
C CYS A 796 3.50 -6.88 -9.79
N ARG A 797 3.30 -5.56 -9.84
CA ARG A 797 4.05 -4.62 -8.99
C ARG A 797 3.72 -4.75 -7.51
N ALA A 798 2.47 -5.06 -7.16
CA ALA A 798 2.10 -5.31 -5.77
C ALA A 798 2.86 -6.51 -5.19
N LEU A 799 2.96 -7.61 -5.94
CA LEU A 799 3.75 -8.79 -5.55
C LEU A 799 5.27 -8.49 -5.54
N ASP A 800 5.76 -7.74 -6.52
CA ASP A 800 7.17 -7.34 -6.58
C ASP A 800 7.58 -6.47 -5.36
N ALA A 801 6.71 -5.56 -4.93
CA ALA A 801 6.92 -4.69 -3.78
C ALA A 801 7.08 -5.46 -2.45
N VAL A 802 6.53 -6.66 -2.37
CA VAL A 802 6.68 -7.59 -1.22
C VAL A 802 7.73 -8.67 -1.47
N ASN A 803 8.61 -8.44 -2.46
CA ASN A 803 9.74 -9.28 -2.85
C ASN A 803 9.37 -10.70 -3.31
N ILE A 804 8.22 -10.83 -3.99
CA ILE A 804 7.85 -12.04 -4.72
C ILE A 804 8.25 -11.84 -6.18
N LYS A 805 9.25 -12.60 -6.64
CA LYS A 805 9.87 -12.44 -7.95
C LYS A 805 9.43 -13.47 -8.98
N ASP A 806 8.90 -14.62 -8.56
CA ASP A 806 8.32 -15.61 -9.46
C ASP A 806 6.79 -15.45 -9.41
N ILE A 807 6.22 -14.84 -10.44
CA ILE A 807 4.82 -14.43 -10.48
C ILE A 807 4.10 -15.19 -11.58
N GLN A 808 3.00 -15.85 -11.24
CA GLN A 808 2.06 -16.36 -12.21
C GLN A 808 0.87 -15.40 -12.34
N LEU A 809 0.45 -15.12 -13.57
CA LEU A 809 -0.64 -14.21 -13.87
C LEU A 809 -1.66 -14.93 -14.76
N GLU A 810 -2.93 -14.89 -14.39
CA GLU A 810 -4.00 -15.39 -15.25
C GLU A 810 -4.23 -14.51 -16.49
N THR A 811 -5.05 -14.97 -17.43
CA THR A 811 -5.36 -14.22 -18.66
C THR A 811 -6.15 -12.94 -18.41
N LEU A 812 -6.86 -12.81 -17.29
CA LEU A 812 -7.77 -11.68 -16.97
C LEU A 812 -8.84 -11.44 -18.06
N GLY A 813 -9.10 -12.42 -18.92
CA GLY A 813 -10.00 -12.33 -20.08
C GLY A 813 -9.29 -12.11 -21.43
N ASP A 814 -8.05 -11.63 -21.44
CA ASP A 814 -7.25 -11.42 -22.65
C ASP A 814 -5.75 -11.61 -22.35
N ALA A 815 -5.21 -12.77 -22.71
CA ALA A 815 -3.84 -13.16 -22.35
C ALA A 815 -2.77 -12.29 -23.01
N GLU A 816 -3.05 -11.71 -24.18
CA GLU A 816 -2.12 -10.81 -24.88
C GLU A 816 -1.99 -9.49 -24.11
N ALA A 817 -3.12 -8.86 -23.77
CA ALA A 817 -3.14 -7.63 -22.99
C ALA A 817 -2.58 -7.83 -21.57
N ALA A 818 -2.83 -8.98 -20.95
CA ALA A 818 -2.28 -9.31 -19.63
C ALA A 818 -0.75 -9.44 -19.66
N ALA A 819 -0.21 -10.12 -20.69
CA ALA A 819 1.23 -10.24 -20.90
C ALA A 819 1.88 -8.88 -21.17
N GLU A 820 1.26 -8.04 -22.01
CA GLU A 820 1.71 -6.66 -22.29
C GLU A 820 1.82 -5.85 -21.00
N GLY A 821 0.72 -5.76 -20.23
CA GLY A 821 0.69 -4.99 -18.99
C GLY A 821 1.71 -5.48 -17.96
N ALA A 822 1.88 -6.80 -17.82
CA ALA A 822 2.87 -7.37 -16.90
C ALA A 822 4.32 -7.09 -17.33
N ALA A 823 4.67 -7.33 -18.59
CA ALA A 823 6.04 -7.20 -19.08
C ALA A 823 6.50 -5.75 -19.22
N LEU A 824 5.61 -4.82 -19.58
CA LEU A 824 5.92 -3.39 -19.65
C LEU A 824 6.13 -2.78 -18.26
N SER A 825 5.32 -3.20 -17.28
CA SER A 825 5.30 -2.62 -15.93
C SER A 825 6.41 -3.10 -15.02
N THR A 826 6.94 -4.30 -15.27
CA THR A 826 7.98 -4.93 -14.45
C THR A 826 9.39 -4.61 -14.94
N TRP A 827 9.53 -4.02 -16.13
CA TRP A 827 10.80 -3.60 -16.70
C TRP A 827 11.07 -2.10 -16.47
N PHE A 828 12.32 -1.77 -16.14
CA PHE A 828 12.82 -0.39 -16.11
C PHE A 828 14.33 -0.37 -16.41
N TYR A 829 14.82 0.74 -16.96
CA TYR A 829 16.23 0.91 -17.24
C TYR A 829 17.07 1.00 -15.96
N GLN A 830 18.11 0.16 -15.88
CA GLN A 830 19.05 0.15 -14.76
C GLN A 830 20.49 -0.17 -15.18
N GLY A 831 20.79 -0.16 -16.49
CA GLY A 831 22.09 -0.55 -17.05
C GLY A 831 23.25 0.30 -16.51
N SER A 832 22.99 1.58 -16.24
CA SER A 832 23.97 2.52 -15.70
C SER A 832 24.14 2.45 -14.17
N LYS A 833 23.35 1.64 -13.44
CA LYS A 833 23.54 1.45 -12.00
C LYS A 833 24.65 0.46 -11.72
N ASN A 834 25.40 0.68 -10.63
CA ASN A 834 26.36 -0.30 -10.11
C ASN A 834 25.68 -1.68 -9.98
N LYS A 835 26.35 -2.75 -10.44
CA LYS A 835 25.82 -4.13 -10.42
C LYS A 835 25.24 -4.53 -9.06
N LYS A 836 25.83 -4.08 -7.94
CA LYS A 836 25.32 -4.36 -6.58
C LYS A 836 24.02 -3.61 -6.23
N LYS A 837 23.76 -2.47 -6.87
CA LYS A 837 22.56 -1.64 -6.70
C LYS A 837 21.46 -1.96 -7.74
N GLN A 838 21.73 -2.83 -8.73
CA GLN A 838 20.72 -3.27 -9.69
C GLN A 838 19.70 -4.18 -8.99
N LYS A 839 18.41 -3.96 -9.29
CA LYS A 839 17.31 -4.74 -8.74
C LYS A 839 17.05 -5.94 -9.64
N VAL A 840 16.76 -7.08 -9.04
CA VAL A 840 16.27 -8.26 -9.76
C VAL A 840 14.85 -7.97 -10.25
N LEU A 841 14.65 -8.02 -11.57
CA LEU A 841 13.33 -7.88 -12.19
C LEU A 841 12.50 -9.15 -11.94
N PRO A 842 11.19 -9.05 -11.69
CA PRO A 842 10.35 -10.22 -11.49
C PRO A 842 10.19 -11.01 -12.80
N LYS A 843 10.16 -12.32 -12.70
CA LYS A 843 9.81 -13.25 -13.77
C LYS A 843 8.30 -13.47 -13.71
N VAL A 844 7.60 -13.09 -14.78
CA VAL A 844 6.15 -13.29 -14.91
C VAL A 844 5.86 -14.38 -15.94
N SER A 845 5.01 -15.35 -15.60
CA SER A 845 4.55 -16.41 -16.49
C SER A 845 3.02 -16.56 -16.47
N LEU A 846 2.45 -17.11 -17.54
CA LEU A 846 1.03 -17.43 -17.61
C LEU A 846 0.65 -18.47 -16.53
N TYR A 847 -0.47 -18.22 -15.83
CA TYR A 847 -1.12 -19.20 -14.97
C TYR A 847 -2.06 -20.08 -15.81
N GLY A 848 -1.78 -21.39 -15.86
CA GLY A 848 -2.49 -22.35 -16.71
C GLY A 848 -1.94 -22.43 -18.14
N GLN A 849 -2.66 -23.14 -19.01
CA GLN A 849 -2.30 -23.33 -20.44
C GLN A 849 -3.23 -22.56 -21.41
N GLU A 850 -4.34 -22.03 -20.90
CA GLU A 850 -5.33 -21.33 -21.71
C GLU A 850 -4.79 -19.96 -22.17
N GLY A 851 -4.68 -19.75 -23.48
CA GLY A 851 -4.18 -18.50 -24.05
C GLY A 851 -2.65 -18.40 -24.20
N GLU A 852 -1.92 -19.52 -24.17
CA GLU A 852 -0.45 -19.55 -24.29
C GLU A 852 0.09 -18.85 -25.57
N THR A 853 -0.60 -19.03 -26.70
CA THR A 853 -0.22 -18.36 -27.96
C THR A 853 -0.34 -16.83 -27.85
N GLN A 854 -1.46 -16.34 -27.32
CA GLN A 854 -1.75 -14.92 -27.12
C GLN A 854 -0.79 -14.30 -26.08
N TRP A 855 -0.54 -15.03 -24.99
CA TRP A 855 0.46 -14.63 -23.98
C TRP A 855 1.86 -14.48 -24.60
N ARG A 856 2.27 -15.44 -25.44
CA ARG A 856 3.55 -15.38 -26.16
C ARG A 856 3.62 -14.16 -27.07
N ILE A 857 2.55 -13.85 -27.80
CA ILE A 857 2.46 -12.67 -28.67
C ILE A 857 2.62 -11.38 -27.84
N GLY A 858 1.86 -11.23 -26.74
CA GLY A 858 1.93 -10.06 -25.88
C GLY A 858 3.30 -9.88 -25.22
N ASN A 859 3.97 -10.98 -24.85
CA ASN A 859 5.32 -10.95 -24.31
C ASN A 859 6.37 -10.54 -25.36
N ILE A 860 6.30 -11.05 -26.59
CA ILE A 860 7.19 -10.63 -27.70
C ILE A 860 7.03 -9.12 -27.96
N LYS A 861 5.77 -8.67 -28.04
CA LYS A 861 5.41 -7.27 -28.22
C LYS A 861 5.99 -6.36 -27.14
N ALA A 862 5.78 -6.70 -25.87
CA ALA A 862 6.29 -5.91 -24.75
C ALA A 862 7.83 -5.96 -24.65
N GLN A 863 8.46 -7.09 -24.98
CA GLN A 863 9.92 -7.19 -25.01
C GLN A 863 10.55 -6.34 -26.12
N ALA A 864 9.91 -6.28 -27.28
CA ALA A 864 10.32 -5.39 -28.37
C ALA A 864 10.21 -3.91 -27.94
N GLN A 865 9.10 -3.51 -27.33
CA GLN A 865 8.94 -2.16 -26.76
C GLN A 865 9.99 -1.86 -25.69
N ASN A 866 10.21 -2.77 -24.74
CA ASN A 866 11.23 -2.59 -23.71
C ASN A 866 12.65 -2.49 -24.28
N TRP A 867 12.92 -3.12 -25.44
CA TRP A 867 14.19 -2.93 -26.13
C TRP A 867 14.28 -1.55 -26.80
N ALA A 868 13.20 -1.06 -27.40
CA ALA A 868 13.16 0.33 -27.90
C ALA A 868 13.39 1.34 -26.76
N ARG A 869 12.75 1.12 -25.60
CA ARG A 869 12.95 1.90 -24.37
C ARG A 869 14.39 1.79 -23.87
N HIS A 870 15.02 0.62 -23.93
CA HIS A 870 16.43 0.45 -23.55
C HIS A 870 17.36 1.33 -24.38
N LEU A 871 17.16 1.35 -25.70
CA LEU A 871 17.96 2.16 -26.62
C LEU A 871 17.75 3.66 -26.34
N ALA A 872 16.51 4.10 -26.10
CA ALA A 872 16.19 5.51 -25.85
C ALA A 872 16.56 6.01 -24.43
N ASP A 873 16.43 5.17 -23.41
CA ASP A 873 16.83 5.53 -22.03
C ASP A 873 18.35 5.55 -21.84
N SER A 874 19.10 4.87 -22.72
CA SER A 874 20.55 4.82 -22.63
C SER A 874 21.17 6.21 -22.85
N PRO A 875 22.10 6.66 -21.99
CA PRO A 875 22.79 7.93 -22.19
C PRO A 875 23.49 7.96 -23.55
N ALA A 876 23.44 9.09 -24.26
CA ALA A 876 23.96 9.19 -25.63
C ALA A 876 25.46 8.87 -25.75
N ASN A 877 26.26 9.21 -24.74
CA ASN A 877 27.68 8.85 -24.70
C ASN A 877 27.93 7.32 -24.59
N LEU A 878 26.91 6.54 -24.24
CA LEU A 878 26.91 5.07 -24.22
C LEU A 878 26.02 4.46 -25.32
N MET A 879 25.37 5.29 -26.11
CA MET A 879 24.46 4.91 -27.20
C MET A 879 24.73 5.79 -28.42
N THR A 880 25.99 5.81 -28.86
CA THR A 880 26.42 6.55 -30.05
C THR A 880 25.91 5.88 -31.33
N PRO A 881 25.97 6.53 -32.52
CA PRO A 881 25.65 5.91 -33.80
C PRO A 881 26.36 4.57 -34.02
N THR A 882 27.64 4.49 -33.63
CA THR A 882 28.43 3.25 -33.69
C THR A 882 27.85 2.18 -32.77
N VAL A 883 27.68 2.48 -31.47
CA VAL A 883 27.19 1.51 -30.48
C VAL A 883 25.77 1.05 -30.80
N PHE A 884 24.88 1.96 -31.21
CA PHE A 884 23.52 1.61 -31.65
C PHE A 884 23.55 0.61 -32.81
N SER A 885 24.40 0.85 -33.82
CA SER A 885 24.51 -0.03 -34.98
C SER A 885 25.03 -1.42 -34.63
N GLU A 886 26.00 -1.50 -33.72
CA GLU A 886 26.57 -2.76 -33.21
C GLU A 886 25.54 -3.56 -32.40
N GLU A 887 24.78 -2.91 -31.52
CA GLU A 887 23.73 -3.57 -30.74
C GLU A 887 22.63 -4.13 -31.63
N VAL A 888 22.17 -3.34 -32.60
CA VAL A 888 21.15 -3.77 -33.57
C VAL A 888 21.63 -4.97 -34.38
N GLN A 889 22.87 -4.94 -34.87
CA GLN A 889 23.47 -6.06 -35.60
C GLN A 889 23.57 -7.31 -34.70
N ALA A 890 24.03 -7.16 -33.46
CA ALA A 890 24.20 -8.26 -32.51
C ALA A 890 22.87 -8.95 -32.12
N VAL A 891 21.75 -8.20 -32.11
CA VAL A 891 20.42 -8.73 -31.78
C VAL A 891 19.75 -9.33 -33.01
N LEU A 892 19.67 -8.59 -34.12
CA LEU A 892 18.87 -8.99 -35.28
C LEU A 892 19.50 -10.13 -36.09
N THR A 893 20.83 -10.18 -36.21
CA THR A 893 21.50 -11.27 -36.95
C THR A 893 21.27 -12.64 -36.30
N LYS A 894 21.07 -12.70 -34.97
CA LYS A 894 20.70 -13.95 -34.26
C LYS A 894 19.31 -14.47 -34.64
N LEU A 895 18.45 -13.62 -35.19
CA LEU A 895 17.11 -13.96 -35.68
C LEU A 895 17.11 -14.29 -37.18
N GLY A 896 18.28 -14.35 -37.83
CA GLY A 896 18.40 -14.60 -39.27
C GLY A 896 18.11 -13.38 -40.16
N ILE A 897 18.10 -12.17 -39.57
CA ILE A 897 17.92 -10.91 -40.30
C ILE A 897 19.28 -10.43 -40.82
N THR A 898 19.32 -9.94 -42.06
CA THR A 898 20.53 -9.35 -42.63
C THR A 898 20.64 -7.89 -42.21
N VAL A 899 21.76 -7.49 -41.61
CA VAL A 899 22.02 -6.10 -41.19
C VAL A 899 23.32 -5.63 -41.83
N LYS A 900 23.24 -4.56 -42.63
CA LYS A 900 24.38 -3.86 -43.22
C LYS A 900 24.55 -2.52 -42.53
N VAL A 901 25.77 -2.23 -42.09
CA VAL A 901 26.12 -0.95 -41.46
C VAL A 901 27.07 -0.24 -42.40
N HIS A 902 26.61 0.89 -42.95
CA HIS A 902 27.37 1.71 -43.87
C HIS A 902 28.03 2.88 -43.15
N ASN A 903 29.22 3.26 -43.62
CA ASN A 903 30.02 4.35 -43.06
C ASN A 903 29.83 5.65 -43.85
N LYS A 904 30.54 6.70 -43.43
CA LYS A 904 30.52 8.03 -44.05
C LYS A 904 30.86 7.99 -45.54
N GLU A 905 31.86 7.21 -45.95
CA GLU A 905 32.31 7.12 -47.35
C GLU A 905 31.21 6.60 -48.26
N TRP A 906 30.43 5.63 -47.79
CA TRP A 906 29.27 5.11 -48.53
C TRP A 906 28.17 6.16 -48.69
N ALA A 907 27.92 6.96 -47.64
CA ALA A 907 26.95 8.05 -47.72
C ALA A 907 27.40 9.16 -48.69
N GLU A 908 28.72 9.42 -48.79
CA GLU A 908 29.31 10.32 -49.78
C GLU A 908 29.13 9.77 -51.21
N GLU A 909 29.40 8.48 -51.43
CA GLU A 909 29.17 7.79 -52.72
C GLU A 909 27.69 7.85 -53.15
N LYS A 910 26.78 7.68 -52.19
CA LYS A 910 25.33 7.81 -52.40
C LYS A 910 24.84 9.26 -52.51
N LYS A 911 25.73 10.25 -52.40
CA LYS A 911 25.42 11.68 -52.46
C LYS A 911 24.40 12.13 -51.42
N MET A 912 24.45 11.56 -50.22
CA MET A 912 23.57 11.91 -49.10
C MET A 912 24.04 13.20 -48.41
N GLY A 913 24.10 14.30 -49.17
CA GLY A 913 24.64 15.57 -48.69
C GLY A 913 23.81 16.23 -47.58
N SER A 914 22.51 15.93 -47.51
CA SER A 914 21.63 16.44 -46.46
C SER A 914 21.92 15.73 -45.13
N PHE A 915 22.01 14.40 -45.12
CA PHE A 915 22.41 13.59 -43.97
C PHE A 915 23.82 13.94 -43.46
N LEU A 916 24.79 13.99 -44.38
CA LEU A 916 26.19 14.29 -44.03
C LEU A 916 26.34 15.68 -43.40
N SER A 917 25.56 16.67 -43.84
CA SER A 917 25.62 18.03 -43.29
C SER A 917 25.35 18.07 -41.78
N VAL A 918 24.41 17.25 -41.28
CA VAL A 918 24.09 17.18 -39.85
C VAL A 918 25.26 16.60 -39.06
N SER A 919 25.93 15.58 -39.61
CA SER A 919 27.04 14.89 -38.94
C SER A 919 28.30 15.72 -38.76
N HIS A 920 28.50 16.80 -39.55
CA HIS A 920 29.72 17.60 -39.50
C HIS A 920 29.96 18.29 -38.14
N GLY A 921 28.93 18.40 -37.31
CA GLY A 921 29.02 18.96 -35.97
C GLY A 921 29.75 18.06 -34.97
N SER A 922 29.70 16.74 -35.13
CA SER A 922 30.22 15.78 -34.16
C SER A 922 31.56 15.16 -34.57
N CYS A 923 32.34 14.70 -33.58
CA CYS A 923 33.49 13.83 -33.79
C CYS A 923 33.11 12.36 -33.92
N GLU A 924 31.89 11.98 -33.54
CA GLU A 924 31.37 10.62 -33.65
C GLU A 924 30.97 10.33 -35.10
N PRO A 925 31.48 9.25 -35.72
CA PRO A 925 31.21 8.96 -37.12
C PRO A 925 29.72 8.69 -37.40
N PRO A 926 29.12 9.26 -38.46
CA PRO A 926 27.77 8.90 -38.86
C PRO A 926 27.72 7.46 -39.38
N LYS A 927 26.60 6.78 -39.12
CA LYS A 927 26.31 5.43 -39.62
C LYS A 927 25.00 5.43 -40.38
N PHE A 928 24.88 4.59 -41.41
CA PHE A 928 23.60 4.32 -42.05
C PHE A 928 23.31 2.82 -41.95
N VAL A 929 22.28 2.45 -41.21
CA VAL A 929 21.92 1.04 -40.97
C VAL A 929 20.81 0.62 -41.93
N GLU A 930 21.08 -0.45 -42.68
CA GLU A 930 20.17 -1.08 -43.65
C GLU A 930 19.86 -2.52 -43.20
N ILE A 931 18.59 -2.82 -42.95
CA ILE A 931 18.11 -4.07 -42.34
C ILE A 931 17.19 -4.77 -43.33
N HIS A 932 17.36 -6.08 -43.56
CA HIS A 932 16.51 -6.89 -44.42
C HIS A 932 15.92 -8.07 -43.67
N TYR A 933 14.61 -8.06 -43.50
CA TYR A 933 13.83 -9.21 -43.05
C TYR A 933 13.06 -9.79 -44.24
N LYS A 934 13.36 -11.05 -44.58
CA LYS A 934 12.72 -11.78 -45.68
C LYS A 934 11.79 -12.85 -45.10
N GLY A 935 10.54 -12.49 -44.85
CA GLY A 935 9.51 -13.41 -44.33
C GLY A 935 8.55 -13.92 -45.41
N ALA A 936 8.50 -13.29 -46.59
CA ALA A 936 7.71 -13.71 -47.73
C ALA A 936 8.60 -14.23 -48.87
N ASP A 937 7.98 -14.61 -49.98
CA ASP A 937 8.68 -15.03 -51.20
C ASP A 937 9.56 -13.90 -51.75
N ASP A 938 10.67 -14.25 -52.41
CA ASP A 938 11.71 -13.30 -52.86
C ASP A 938 11.18 -12.21 -53.81
N ASP A 939 10.11 -12.47 -54.56
CA ASP A 939 9.49 -11.53 -55.49
C ASP A 939 8.51 -10.54 -54.82
N SER A 940 8.21 -10.72 -53.52
CA SER A 940 7.26 -9.87 -52.81
C SER A 940 7.86 -8.50 -52.51
N GLN A 941 7.16 -7.43 -52.90
CA GLN A 941 7.57 -6.05 -52.60
C GLN A 941 7.72 -5.84 -51.09
N PRO A 942 8.84 -5.24 -50.63
CA PRO A 942 9.06 -4.98 -49.22
C PRO A 942 8.24 -3.79 -48.73
N ILE A 943 8.06 -3.70 -47.43
CA ILE A 943 7.64 -2.46 -46.74
C ILE A 943 8.91 -1.78 -46.23
N ALA A 944 9.08 -0.49 -46.51
CA ALA A 944 10.23 0.27 -46.04
C ALA A 944 9.90 1.05 -44.77
N PHE A 945 10.62 0.75 -43.69
CA PHE A 945 10.58 1.47 -42.43
C PHE A 945 11.80 2.38 -42.32
N VAL A 946 11.57 3.67 -42.09
CA VAL A 946 12.63 4.67 -41.96
C VAL A 946 12.60 5.28 -40.56
N GLY A 947 13.72 5.29 -39.85
CA GLY A 947 13.77 5.77 -38.47
C GLY A 947 14.73 6.93 -38.30
N LYS A 948 14.28 8.06 -37.72
CA LYS A 948 15.20 9.14 -37.30
C LYS A 948 16.15 8.61 -36.23
N GLY A 949 17.46 8.71 -36.47
CA GLY A 949 18.51 8.18 -35.60
C GLY A 949 19.46 9.25 -35.04
N VAL A 950 18.95 10.36 -34.52
CA VAL A 950 19.82 11.36 -33.87
C VAL A 950 20.08 10.92 -32.43
N THR A 951 21.28 10.40 -32.17
CA THR A 951 21.65 9.82 -30.86
C THR A 951 21.81 10.86 -29.75
N PHE A 952 22.12 12.10 -30.13
CA PHE A 952 22.00 13.27 -29.27
C PHE A 952 21.75 14.53 -30.10
N ASP A 953 20.76 15.32 -29.69
CA ASP A 953 20.41 16.57 -30.36
C ASP A 953 20.60 17.78 -29.44
N ALA A 954 21.71 18.50 -29.62
CA ALA A 954 21.93 19.79 -28.97
C ALA A 954 21.30 20.95 -29.77
N GLY A 955 20.81 20.69 -30.99
CA GLY A 955 20.34 21.67 -31.97
C GLY A 955 21.42 22.23 -32.90
N GLY A 956 22.68 21.81 -32.76
CA GLY A 956 23.79 22.35 -33.52
C GLY A 956 24.07 23.82 -33.17
N ILE A 957 24.29 24.67 -34.18
CA ILE A 957 24.51 26.12 -33.98
C ILE A 957 23.25 26.84 -33.48
N SER A 958 22.06 26.39 -33.90
CA SER A 958 20.76 26.75 -33.35
C SER A 958 20.51 26.04 -32.02
N LEU A 959 21.39 26.31 -31.05
CA LEU A 959 21.49 25.58 -29.78
C LEU A 959 20.18 25.57 -28.99
N LYS A 960 19.78 24.39 -28.51
CA LYS A 960 18.64 24.22 -27.61
C LYS A 960 18.90 24.86 -26.24
N PRO A 961 17.85 25.25 -25.50
CA PRO A 961 17.97 25.61 -24.09
C PRO A 961 18.49 24.44 -23.23
N SER A 962 19.16 24.74 -22.12
CA SER A 962 19.72 23.70 -21.23
C SER A 962 18.66 22.87 -20.49
N ALA A 963 17.44 23.38 -20.34
CA ALA A 963 16.36 22.67 -19.65
C ALA A 963 15.85 21.52 -20.53
N GLU A 964 15.74 20.31 -19.95
CA GLU A 964 15.28 19.09 -20.63
C GLU A 964 16.14 18.67 -21.84
N MET A 965 17.33 19.26 -22.03
CA MET A 965 18.23 18.87 -23.13
C MET A 965 18.71 17.43 -22.96
N ASP A 966 18.75 16.90 -21.74
CA ASP A 966 19.13 15.51 -21.50
C ASP A 966 18.15 14.51 -22.15
N ASP A 967 16.87 14.87 -22.30
CA ASP A 967 15.88 14.03 -22.99
C ASP A 967 16.21 13.84 -24.48
N MET A 968 17.07 14.68 -25.05
CA MET A 968 17.52 14.56 -26.45
C MET A 968 18.44 13.37 -26.71
N ARG A 969 18.85 12.62 -25.67
CA ARG A 969 19.39 11.26 -25.83
C ARG A 969 18.41 10.31 -26.52
N ALA A 970 17.11 10.57 -26.40
CA ALA A 970 16.04 9.77 -26.99
C ALA A 970 15.61 10.27 -28.37
N ASP A 971 16.34 11.20 -28.99
CA ASP A 971 16.02 11.72 -30.33
C ASP A 971 16.32 10.72 -31.48
N MET A 972 16.69 9.50 -31.09
CA MET A 972 16.81 8.28 -31.89
C MET A 972 15.64 7.30 -31.64
N SER A 973 14.57 7.71 -30.96
CA SER A 973 13.43 6.83 -30.66
C SER A 973 12.72 6.35 -31.93
N GLY A 974 12.76 7.12 -33.02
CA GLY A 974 12.26 6.69 -34.33
C GLY A 974 13.01 5.46 -34.84
N ALA A 975 14.34 5.50 -34.82
CA ALA A 975 15.21 4.36 -35.09
C ALA A 975 14.94 3.17 -34.14
N ALA A 976 14.79 3.44 -32.83
CA ALA A 976 14.49 2.42 -31.83
C ALA A 976 13.17 1.68 -32.11
N CYS A 977 12.12 2.41 -32.50
CA CYS A 977 10.83 1.83 -32.90
C CYS A 977 10.96 0.93 -34.13
N VAL A 978 11.71 1.36 -35.16
CA VAL A 978 11.92 0.57 -36.39
C VAL A 978 12.59 -0.76 -36.09
N VAL A 979 13.70 -0.77 -35.34
CA VAL A 979 14.44 -2.01 -35.05
C VAL A 979 13.64 -2.94 -34.15
N ALA A 980 12.89 -2.40 -33.18
CA ALA A 980 12.00 -3.18 -32.34
C ALA A 980 10.84 -3.80 -33.16
N ALA A 981 10.28 -3.08 -34.14
CA ALA A 981 9.19 -3.58 -34.97
C ALA A 981 9.65 -4.74 -35.86
N ILE A 982 10.84 -4.61 -36.45
CA ILE A 982 11.46 -5.68 -37.25
C ILE A 982 11.79 -6.89 -36.38
N ARG A 983 12.31 -6.69 -35.16
CA ARG A 983 12.55 -7.78 -34.19
C ARG A 983 11.26 -8.54 -33.87
N ALA A 984 10.18 -7.82 -33.52
CA ALA A 984 8.90 -8.44 -33.23
C ALA A 984 8.34 -9.20 -34.44
N ALA A 985 8.45 -8.64 -35.65
CA ALA A 985 8.02 -9.30 -36.88
C ALA A 985 8.74 -10.62 -37.12
N ALA A 986 10.06 -10.65 -36.89
CA ALA A 986 10.87 -11.85 -37.03
C ALA A 986 10.58 -12.91 -35.96
N GLU A 987 10.44 -12.51 -34.69
CA GLU A 987 10.09 -13.42 -33.59
C GLU A 987 8.68 -14.02 -33.76
N LEU A 988 7.76 -13.26 -34.36
CA LEU A 988 6.41 -13.70 -34.74
C LEU A 988 6.37 -14.48 -36.07
N LYS A 989 7.48 -14.50 -36.83
CA LYS A 989 7.61 -15.14 -38.14
C LYS A 989 6.55 -14.66 -39.14
N LEU A 990 6.38 -13.35 -39.26
CA LEU A 990 5.39 -12.77 -40.16
C LEU A 990 5.76 -13.01 -41.63
N LYS A 991 4.77 -13.37 -42.45
CA LYS A 991 4.97 -13.71 -43.87
C LYS A 991 5.04 -12.48 -44.78
N LEU A 992 6.08 -11.67 -44.63
CA LEU A 992 6.29 -10.44 -45.39
C LEU A 992 7.74 -9.98 -45.39
N ASN A 993 8.08 -9.12 -46.35
CA ASN A 993 9.42 -8.54 -46.47
C ASN A 993 9.45 -7.13 -45.86
N LEU A 994 10.39 -6.87 -44.94
CA LEU A 994 10.65 -5.54 -44.36
C LEU A 994 12.06 -5.09 -44.67
N ILE A 995 12.19 -3.79 -44.96
CA ILE A 995 13.48 -3.10 -45.04
C ILE A 995 13.50 -1.99 -43.98
N GLY A 996 14.50 -1.99 -43.11
CA GLY A 996 14.74 -0.91 -42.15
C GLY A 996 15.87 -0.01 -42.61
N LEU A 997 15.66 1.29 -42.66
CA LEU A 997 16.64 2.29 -43.09
C LEU A 997 16.79 3.37 -42.01
N ILE A 998 18.00 3.49 -41.45
CA ILE A 998 18.21 4.27 -40.25
C ILE A 998 19.49 5.11 -40.41
N PRO A 999 19.37 6.40 -40.76
CA PRO A 999 20.48 7.35 -40.69
C PRO A 999 20.77 7.70 -39.22
N LEU A 1000 21.98 7.42 -38.75
CA LEU A 1000 22.43 7.66 -37.37
C LEU A 1000 23.52 8.72 -37.32
N THR A 1001 23.34 9.71 -36.44
CA THR A 1001 24.34 10.77 -36.21
C THR A 1001 24.10 11.46 -34.86
N GLU A 1002 24.90 12.48 -34.56
CA GLU A 1002 24.68 13.45 -33.49
C GLU A 1002 24.56 14.85 -34.10
N ASN A 1003 23.80 15.74 -33.46
CA ASN A 1003 23.67 17.14 -33.87
C ASN A 1003 24.29 18.07 -32.82
N LEU A 1004 25.57 18.36 -32.99
CA LEU A 1004 26.38 19.12 -32.02
C LEU A 1004 26.93 20.43 -32.61
N PRO A 1005 27.09 21.49 -31.80
CA PRO A 1005 27.82 22.69 -32.22
C PRO A 1005 29.33 22.42 -32.27
N SER A 1006 29.98 22.81 -33.36
CA SER A 1006 31.44 22.78 -33.49
C SER A 1006 31.91 23.76 -34.57
N GLY A 1007 33.24 23.90 -34.75
CA GLY A 1007 33.81 24.72 -35.83
C GLY A 1007 33.52 24.19 -37.25
N THR A 1008 33.04 22.95 -37.37
CA THR A 1008 32.67 22.29 -38.63
C THR A 1008 31.17 22.09 -38.79
N ALA A 1009 30.37 22.42 -37.78
CA ALA A 1009 28.92 22.26 -37.83
C ALA A 1009 28.27 23.06 -38.97
N THR A 1010 27.14 22.54 -39.47
CA THR A 1010 26.29 23.27 -40.41
C THR A 1010 25.85 24.59 -39.80
N LYS A 1011 25.84 25.66 -40.60
CA LYS A 1011 25.50 27.01 -40.17
C LYS A 1011 24.11 27.40 -40.69
N PRO A 1012 23.34 28.19 -39.93
CA PRO A 1012 22.13 28.82 -40.44
C PRO A 1012 22.40 29.60 -41.75
N GLY A 1013 21.68 29.25 -42.81
CA GLY A 1013 21.82 29.79 -44.16
C GLY A 1013 22.65 28.93 -45.11
N ASP A 1014 23.31 27.87 -44.65
CA ASP A 1014 24.04 26.95 -45.52
C ASP A 1014 23.09 26.28 -46.53
N LEU A 1015 23.61 26.04 -47.74
CA LEU A 1015 22.92 25.32 -48.80
C LEU A 1015 23.49 23.90 -48.90
N VAL A 1016 22.63 22.90 -48.77
CA VAL A 1016 22.99 21.49 -48.91
C VAL A 1016 22.20 20.85 -50.05
N VAL A 1017 22.73 19.79 -50.65
CA VAL A 1017 22.06 19.07 -51.75
C VAL A 1017 21.74 17.65 -51.28
N ALA A 1018 20.46 17.29 -51.34
CA ALA A 1018 20.00 15.95 -51.00
C ALA A 1018 20.31 14.93 -52.11
N MET A 1019 20.15 13.65 -51.81
CA MET A 1019 20.41 12.51 -52.69
C MET A 1019 19.64 12.60 -54.02
N ASN A 1020 18.41 13.12 -54.01
CA ASN A 1020 17.60 13.33 -55.22
C ASN A 1020 17.97 14.58 -56.02
N GLY A 1021 19.02 15.32 -55.63
CA GLY A 1021 19.47 16.54 -56.28
C GLY A 1021 18.75 17.82 -55.84
N LYS A 1022 17.72 17.76 -54.98
CA LYS A 1022 17.06 18.97 -54.45
C LYS A 1022 18.00 19.74 -53.53
N SER A 1023 18.03 21.05 -53.71
CA SER A 1023 18.78 21.99 -52.89
C SER A 1023 17.96 22.47 -51.68
N ILE A 1024 18.56 22.40 -50.48
CA ILE A 1024 17.92 22.73 -49.20
C ILE A 1024 18.70 23.86 -48.53
N ILE A 1025 18.02 24.95 -48.18
CA ILE A 1025 18.57 25.98 -47.28
C ILE A 1025 18.31 25.56 -45.83
N VAL A 1026 19.39 25.46 -45.04
CA VAL A 1026 19.34 25.14 -43.62
C VAL A 1026 19.24 26.43 -42.80
N ASP A 1027 18.05 26.99 -42.62
CA ASP A 1027 17.87 28.23 -41.82
C ASP A 1027 17.92 27.97 -40.30
N ASN A 1028 17.64 26.74 -39.85
CA ASN A 1028 17.70 26.36 -38.44
C ASN A 1028 18.31 24.96 -38.31
N THR A 1029 19.44 24.83 -37.62
CA THR A 1029 20.17 23.55 -37.49
C THR A 1029 19.54 22.58 -36.49
N ASP A 1030 18.56 23.04 -35.71
CA ASP A 1030 17.70 22.26 -34.81
C ASP A 1030 16.49 21.62 -35.55
N ALA A 1031 16.45 21.79 -36.88
CA ALA A 1031 15.54 21.10 -37.77
C ALA A 1031 16.32 20.09 -38.63
N GLU A 1032 17.18 19.31 -37.97
CA GLU A 1032 18.10 18.32 -38.52
C GLU A 1032 17.43 16.98 -38.87
N GLY A 1033 16.43 16.54 -38.08
CA GLY A 1033 15.81 15.24 -38.25
C GLY A 1033 15.20 15.07 -39.64
N ARG A 1034 14.60 16.14 -40.16
CA ARG A 1034 14.06 16.12 -41.54
C ARG A 1034 15.16 16.09 -42.61
N LEU A 1035 16.34 16.64 -42.32
CA LEU A 1035 17.48 16.63 -43.24
C LEU A 1035 18.02 15.22 -43.40
N ILE A 1036 18.21 14.48 -42.31
CA ILE A 1036 18.70 13.09 -42.38
C ILE A 1036 17.65 12.16 -42.99
N LEU A 1037 16.37 12.40 -42.71
CA LEU A 1037 15.26 11.63 -43.29
C LEU A 1037 15.07 11.88 -44.78
N ALA A 1038 15.36 13.09 -45.29
CA ALA A 1038 15.26 13.40 -46.72
C ALA A 1038 16.07 12.41 -47.57
N ASP A 1039 17.33 12.16 -47.21
CA ASP A 1039 18.18 11.22 -47.93
C ASP A 1039 17.76 9.77 -47.72
N ALA A 1040 17.32 9.41 -46.50
CA ALA A 1040 16.83 8.05 -46.22
C ALA A 1040 15.53 7.73 -46.98
N LEU A 1041 14.62 8.70 -47.14
CA LEU A 1041 13.38 8.58 -47.93
C LEU A 1041 13.68 8.50 -49.44
N CYS A 1042 14.69 9.22 -49.92
CA CYS A 1042 15.19 9.05 -51.29
C CYS A 1042 15.71 7.63 -51.51
N TYR A 1043 16.55 7.13 -50.59
CA TYR A 1043 17.12 5.79 -50.68
C TYR A 1043 16.07 4.68 -50.56
N ALA A 1044 15.04 4.87 -49.73
CA ALA A 1044 13.94 3.92 -49.57
C ALA A 1044 13.24 3.56 -50.89
N GLN A 1045 13.21 4.48 -51.85
CA GLN A 1045 12.56 4.30 -53.14
C GLN A 1045 13.36 3.40 -54.09
N GLU A 1046 14.67 3.24 -53.90
CA GLU A 1046 15.49 2.30 -54.70
C GLU A 1046 15.04 0.84 -54.53
N PHE A 1047 14.32 0.52 -53.45
CA PHE A 1047 13.82 -0.81 -53.14
C PHE A 1047 12.40 -1.11 -53.69
N ASN A 1048 11.79 -0.17 -54.41
CA ASN A 1048 10.40 -0.28 -54.91
C ASN A 1048 9.40 -0.80 -53.85
N PRO A 1049 9.31 -0.14 -52.68
CA PRO A 1049 8.50 -0.63 -51.58
C PRO A 1049 7.00 -0.53 -51.86
N SER A 1050 6.21 -1.43 -51.27
CA SER A 1050 4.74 -1.37 -51.30
C SER A 1050 4.22 -0.09 -50.65
N PHE A 1051 4.84 0.31 -49.54
CA PHE A 1051 4.68 1.64 -48.93
C PHE A 1051 5.90 1.98 -48.06
N ILE A 1052 6.06 3.27 -47.79
CA ILE A 1052 7.10 3.80 -46.90
C ILE A 1052 6.42 4.30 -45.62
N LEU A 1053 6.95 3.89 -44.47
CA LEU A 1053 6.57 4.41 -43.17
C LEU A 1053 7.82 4.97 -42.49
N ASP A 1054 7.82 6.27 -42.19
CA ASP A 1054 8.88 6.86 -41.38
C ASP A 1054 8.40 7.28 -39.99
N ILE A 1055 9.29 7.13 -39.01
CA ILE A 1055 9.02 7.36 -37.59
C ILE A 1055 10.10 8.29 -37.05
N ALA A 1056 9.70 9.40 -36.43
CA ALA A 1056 10.65 10.39 -35.95
C ALA A 1056 10.14 11.18 -34.75
N THR A 1057 11.04 11.46 -33.82
CA THR A 1057 10.90 12.52 -32.80
C THR A 1057 11.17 13.86 -33.48
N LEU A 1058 10.23 14.33 -34.31
CA LEU A 1058 10.56 15.33 -35.33
C LEU A 1058 10.35 16.76 -34.85
N THR A 1059 9.26 17.05 -34.13
CA THR A 1059 8.92 18.44 -33.82
C THR A 1059 8.42 18.67 -32.39
N GLY A 1060 8.96 19.70 -31.74
CA GLY A 1060 8.37 20.23 -30.50
C GLY A 1060 6.92 20.72 -30.68
N ALA A 1061 6.53 21.09 -31.90
CA ALA A 1061 5.15 21.46 -32.22
C ALA A 1061 4.15 20.30 -32.00
N MET A 1062 4.57 19.04 -32.18
CA MET A 1062 3.70 17.88 -31.92
C MET A 1062 3.47 17.69 -30.42
N ARG A 1063 4.50 17.92 -29.58
CA ARG A 1063 4.35 17.96 -28.12
C ARG A 1063 3.31 18.98 -27.67
N ILE A 1064 3.28 20.15 -28.32
CA ILE A 1064 2.27 21.19 -28.03
C ILE A 1064 0.88 20.80 -28.53
N ALA A 1065 0.77 20.10 -29.66
CA ALA A 1065 -0.50 19.77 -30.28
C ALA A 1065 -1.25 18.64 -29.55
N LEU A 1066 -0.56 17.53 -29.22
CA LEU A 1066 -1.18 16.33 -28.65
C LEU A 1066 -0.62 15.91 -27.28
N GLY A 1067 0.46 16.52 -26.80
CA GLY A 1067 1.14 16.04 -25.60
C GLY A 1067 1.55 14.57 -25.73
N GLY A 1068 1.34 13.79 -24.67
CA GLY A 1068 1.59 12.35 -24.65
C GLY A 1068 0.39 11.47 -25.02
N ALA A 1069 -0.69 12.06 -25.56
CA ALA A 1069 -1.97 11.36 -25.73
C ALA A 1069 -2.02 10.41 -26.95
N ALA A 1070 -1.39 10.81 -28.05
CA ALA A 1070 -1.39 10.08 -29.32
C ALA A 1070 -0.21 10.51 -30.22
N THR A 1071 0.21 9.62 -31.12
CA THR A 1071 1.18 9.92 -32.18
C THR A 1071 0.53 10.69 -33.32
N GLY A 1072 1.19 11.75 -33.83
CA GLY A 1072 0.71 12.50 -34.99
C GLY A 1072 1.05 11.80 -36.31
N VAL A 1073 0.06 11.57 -37.16
CA VAL A 1073 0.20 10.84 -38.44
C VAL A 1073 -0.07 11.76 -39.63
N PHE A 1074 0.86 11.80 -40.57
CA PHE A 1074 0.71 12.47 -41.86
C PHE A 1074 0.78 11.41 -42.96
N THR A 1075 -0.14 11.42 -43.92
CA THR A 1075 -0.12 10.43 -45.01
C THR A 1075 -0.80 10.92 -46.27
N ASN A 1076 -0.30 10.46 -47.41
CA ASN A 1076 -0.95 10.58 -48.72
C ASN A 1076 -1.95 9.44 -49.01
N ASN A 1077 -2.11 8.46 -48.11
CA ASN A 1077 -2.95 7.29 -48.31
C ASN A 1077 -3.90 7.06 -47.13
N SER A 1078 -5.19 7.36 -47.32
CA SER A 1078 -6.20 7.20 -46.28
C SER A 1078 -6.43 5.75 -45.84
N SER A 1079 -6.29 4.77 -46.73
CA SER A 1079 -6.49 3.35 -46.39
C SER A 1079 -5.42 2.85 -45.40
N LEU A 1080 -4.17 3.27 -45.59
CA LEU A 1080 -3.10 2.94 -44.65
C LEU A 1080 -3.35 3.58 -43.27
N PHE A 1081 -3.80 4.83 -43.22
CA PHE A 1081 -4.15 5.49 -41.96
C PHE A 1081 -5.26 4.74 -41.21
N GLU A 1082 -6.33 4.33 -41.87
CA GLU A 1082 -7.43 3.61 -41.20
C GLU A 1082 -6.97 2.30 -40.58
N LYS A 1083 -6.09 1.57 -41.27
CA LYS A 1083 -5.52 0.34 -40.71
C LYS A 1083 -4.63 0.63 -39.50
N LEU A 1084 -3.84 1.70 -39.53
CA LEU A 1084 -3.00 2.13 -38.40
C LEU A 1084 -3.87 2.56 -37.21
N ARG A 1085 -4.92 3.35 -37.46
CA ARG A 1085 -5.89 3.82 -36.46
C ARG A 1085 -6.53 2.65 -35.73
N ASN A 1086 -7.04 1.65 -36.47
CA ASN A 1086 -7.64 0.46 -35.88
C ASN A 1086 -6.67 -0.32 -34.99
N ALA A 1087 -5.41 -0.42 -35.39
CA ALA A 1087 -4.39 -1.09 -34.60
C ALA A 1087 -3.99 -0.26 -33.36
N GLY A 1088 -3.92 1.08 -33.46
CA GLY A 1088 -3.76 1.96 -32.30
C GLY A 1088 -4.90 1.78 -31.28
N THR A 1089 -6.14 1.66 -31.75
CA THR A 1089 -7.31 1.42 -30.90
C THR A 1089 -7.25 0.10 -30.12
N LEU A 1090 -6.78 -0.98 -30.73
CA LEU A 1090 -6.66 -2.28 -30.05
C LEU A 1090 -5.50 -2.32 -29.06
N THR A 1091 -4.46 -1.54 -29.33
CA THR A 1091 -3.20 -1.60 -28.59
C THR A 1091 -3.13 -0.58 -27.46
N GLY A 1092 -3.99 0.44 -27.49
CA GLY A 1092 -3.97 1.57 -26.54
C GLY A 1092 -2.98 2.66 -26.96
N ASP A 1093 -2.13 2.39 -27.94
CA ASP A 1093 -1.17 3.33 -28.51
C ASP A 1093 -1.83 4.16 -29.63
N ARG A 1094 -2.49 5.24 -29.22
CA ARG A 1094 -3.33 6.03 -30.11
C ARG A 1094 -2.53 6.76 -31.18
N VAL A 1095 -3.18 6.94 -32.33
CA VAL A 1095 -2.66 7.71 -33.44
C VAL A 1095 -3.71 8.71 -33.90
N TRP A 1096 -3.29 9.89 -34.36
CA TRP A 1096 -4.21 10.95 -34.78
C TRP A 1096 -3.75 11.56 -36.10
N ARG A 1097 -4.69 11.73 -37.03
CA ARG A 1097 -4.37 12.26 -38.37
C ARG A 1097 -4.17 13.76 -38.35
N PHE A 1098 -3.08 14.21 -38.95
CA PHE A 1098 -2.82 15.60 -39.26
C PHE A 1098 -2.90 15.88 -40.77
N PRO A 1099 -3.19 17.13 -41.16
CA PRO A 1099 -3.32 17.51 -42.55
C PRO A 1099 -1.98 17.54 -43.28
N LEU A 1100 -1.92 16.89 -44.44
CA LEU A 1100 -0.84 16.99 -45.42
C LEU A 1100 -1.31 17.85 -46.61
N TRP A 1101 -1.54 19.14 -46.35
CA TRP A 1101 -2.10 20.07 -47.34
C TRP A 1101 -1.01 20.80 -48.15
N GLN A 1102 -1.30 21.08 -49.43
CA GLN A 1102 -0.43 21.86 -50.31
C GLN A 1102 -0.07 23.24 -49.73
N HIS A 1103 -0.95 23.82 -48.89
CA HIS A 1103 -0.66 25.06 -48.17
C HIS A 1103 0.68 25.01 -47.42
N PHE A 1104 0.98 23.91 -46.71
CA PHE A 1104 2.22 23.78 -45.95
C PHE A 1104 3.43 23.55 -46.85
N THR A 1105 3.26 22.83 -47.97
CA THR A 1105 4.31 22.66 -48.99
C THR A 1105 4.70 23.99 -49.62
N ASP A 1106 3.71 24.82 -49.96
CA ASP A 1106 3.93 26.14 -50.56
C ASP A 1106 4.71 27.09 -49.63
N GLU A 1107 4.51 26.96 -48.31
CA GLU A 1107 5.28 27.71 -47.30
C GLU A 1107 6.76 27.30 -47.25
N MET A 1108 7.08 26.06 -47.63
CA MET A 1108 8.44 25.52 -47.63
C MET A 1108 9.18 25.75 -48.96
N THR A 1109 8.45 25.79 -50.09
CA THR A 1109 9.03 25.82 -51.44
C THR A 1109 8.85 27.17 -52.13
N LYS A 1110 7.61 27.62 -52.41
CA LYS A 1110 7.31 28.81 -53.24
C LYS A 1110 7.88 30.12 -52.71
N LYS A 1111 8.11 30.22 -51.39
CA LYS A 1111 8.69 31.41 -50.75
C LYS A 1111 10.22 31.42 -50.75
N VAL A 1112 10.87 30.39 -51.30
CA VAL A 1112 12.31 30.27 -51.45
C VAL A 1112 12.71 30.64 -52.88
N LYS A 1113 13.58 31.63 -53.05
CA LYS A 1113 14.01 32.10 -54.38
C LYS A 1113 15.37 31.56 -54.83
N SER A 1114 16.19 31.09 -53.89
CA SER A 1114 17.61 30.75 -54.11
C SER A 1114 17.91 29.25 -54.00
N ALA A 1115 16.90 28.42 -53.71
CA ALA A 1115 16.99 26.96 -53.58
C ALA A 1115 15.59 26.36 -53.81
N ASP A 1116 15.52 25.03 -53.90
CA ASP A 1116 14.24 24.33 -54.12
C ASP A 1116 13.36 24.34 -52.88
N ILE A 1117 13.97 24.22 -51.69
CA ILE A 1117 13.27 24.14 -50.42
C ILE A 1117 14.12 24.71 -49.28
N ARG A 1118 13.48 25.09 -48.18
CA ARG A 1118 14.13 25.43 -46.92
C ARG A 1118 13.75 24.44 -45.83
N ASN A 1119 14.59 24.26 -44.82
CA ASN A 1119 14.30 23.27 -43.77
C ASN A 1119 13.32 23.76 -42.69
N ILE A 1120 12.99 25.06 -42.62
CA ILE A 1120 11.96 25.59 -41.70
C ILE A 1120 11.13 26.70 -42.35
N ALA A 1121 9.81 26.65 -42.16
CA ALA A 1121 8.91 27.70 -42.63
C ALA A 1121 9.09 28.99 -41.82
N ARG A 1122 8.90 30.15 -42.46
CA ARG A 1122 8.92 31.47 -41.77
C ARG A 1122 7.54 31.88 -41.21
N THR A 1123 6.57 30.97 -41.19
CA THR A 1123 5.21 31.24 -40.71
C THR A 1123 5.06 30.98 -39.21
N LYS A 1124 4.13 31.72 -38.59
CA LYS A 1124 3.74 31.50 -37.20
C LYS A 1124 2.65 30.41 -37.17
N GLY A 1125 3.02 29.15 -36.97
CA GLY A 1125 2.10 28.03 -36.76
C GLY A 1125 2.29 26.87 -37.74
N GLY A 1126 1.74 25.69 -37.40
CA GLY A 1126 1.80 24.50 -38.26
C GLY A 1126 3.19 23.84 -38.34
N GLY A 1127 4.00 23.89 -37.28
CA GLY A 1127 5.38 23.39 -37.28
C GLY A 1127 5.50 21.91 -37.69
N SER A 1128 4.63 21.03 -37.17
CA SER A 1128 4.61 19.61 -37.56
C SER A 1128 4.11 19.42 -39.00
N CYS A 1129 3.10 20.19 -39.43
CA CYS A 1129 2.59 20.09 -40.80
C CYS A 1129 3.59 20.55 -41.86
N THR A 1130 4.36 21.61 -41.58
CA THR A 1130 5.44 22.08 -42.46
C THR A 1130 6.64 21.13 -42.46
N ALA A 1131 6.92 20.46 -41.35
CA ALA A 1131 7.91 19.38 -41.30
C ALA A 1131 7.50 18.19 -42.15
N ALA A 1132 6.25 17.72 -42.03
CA ALA A 1132 5.72 16.65 -42.87
C ALA A 1132 5.67 17.05 -44.35
N ALA A 1133 5.30 18.29 -44.66
CA ALA A 1133 5.35 18.82 -46.02
C ALA A 1133 6.76 18.84 -46.61
N PHE A 1134 7.78 19.16 -45.80
CA PHE A 1134 9.18 19.03 -46.19
C PHE A 1134 9.55 17.59 -46.54
N LEU A 1135 9.19 16.62 -45.70
CA LEU A 1135 9.48 15.20 -45.94
C LEU A 1135 8.80 14.67 -47.22
N HIS A 1136 7.56 15.10 -47.48
CA HIS A 1136 6.81 14.71 -48.67
C HIS A 1136 7.53 15.08 -49.98
N GLU A 1137 8.33 16.14 -49.99
CA GLU A 1137 9.12 16.54 -51.17
C GLU A 1137 10.25 15.55 -51.53
N PHE A 1138 10.57 14.61 -50.64
CA PHE A 1138 11.58 13.56 -50.86
C PHE A 1138 10.97 12.19 -51.15
N VAL A 1139 9.64 12.10 -51.25
CA VAL A 1139 8.90 10.89 -51.61
C VAL A 1139 8.23 11.09 -52.96
N SER A 1140 8.25 10.08 -53.85
CA SER A 1140 7.54 10.18 -55.12
C SER A 1140 6.02 10.25 -54.90
N ASN A 1141 5.32 11.04 -55.71
CA ASN A 1141 3.87 11.20 -55.62
C ASN A 1141 3.08 9.89 -55.79
N ASN A 1142 3.68 8.86 -56.40
CA ASN A 1142 3.03 7.57 -56.65
C ASN A 1142 3.29 6.54 -55.54
N THR A 1143 4.17 6.84 -54.59
CA THR A 1143 4.51 5.92 -53.50
C THR A 1143 3.60 6.18 -52.29
N PRO A 1144 2.83 5.18 -51.82
CA PRO A 1144 2.10 5.31 -50.56
C PRO A 1144 3.07 5.56 -49.41
N TRP A 1145 2.81 6.62 -48.64
CA TRP A 1145 3.72 7.09 -47.60
C TRP A 1145 3.00 7.58 -46.36
N MET A 1146 3.62 7.34 -45.21
CA MET A 1146 3.13 7.75 -43.91
C MET A 1146 4.28 8.19 -43.01
N HIS A 1147 4.16 9.37 -42.43
CA HIS A 1147 5.10 9.94 -41.46
C HIS A 1147 4.46 9.99 -40.08
N LEU A 1148 5.16 9.48 -39.06
CA LEU A 1148 4.75 9.49 -37.68
C LEU A 1148 5.68 10.35 -36.84
N ASP A 1149 5.12 11.47 -36.36
CA ASP A 1149 5.79 12.36 -35.42
C ASP A 1149 5.49 11.90 -34.00
N ILE A 1150 6.46 11.22 -33.39
CA ILE A 1150 6.39 10.63 -32.05
C ILE A 1150 6.99 11.53 -30.96
N ALA A 1151 7.35 12.78 -31.27
CA ALA A 1151 7.97 13.69 -30.29
C ALA A 1151 7.09 13.90 -29.03
N GLY A 1152 5.76 13.90 -29.20
CA GLY A 1152 4.78 13.99 -28.11
C GLY A 1152 4.84 12.82 -27.12
N VAL A 1153 5.11 11.62 -27.63
CA VAL A 1153 4.96 10.35 -26.93
C VAL A 1153 6.30 9.69 -26.56
N MET A 1154 7.42 10.38 -26.81
CA MET A 1154 8.77 9.92 -26.49
C MET A 1154 9.06 9.92 -24.98
N GLY A 1155 8.85 11.06 -24.34
CA GLY A 1155 9.40 11.40 -23.04
C GLY A 1155 8.63 10.86 -21.82
N PRO A 1156 9.15 11.10 -20.60
CA PRO A 1156 8.52 10.77 -19.34
C PRO A 1156 7.37 11.74 -19.01
N GLY A 1157 6.44 11.94 -19.95
CA GLY A 1157 5.39 12.95 -19.91
C GLY A 1157 4.44 12.85 -18.69
N PRO A 1158 3.64 13.90 -18.44
CA PRO A 1158 2.75 14.00 -17.27
C PRO A 1158 1.66 12.92 -17.23
N ASP A 1159 1.22 12.44 -18.40
CA ASP A 1159 0.25 11.36 -18.55
C ASP A 1159 0.94 10.00 -18.34
N LYS A 1160 1.16 9.65 -17.06
CA LYS A 1160 1.75 8.37 -16.68
C LYS A 1160 0.83 7.22 -17.08
N LEU A 1161 1.17 6.52 -18.18
CA LEU A 1161 0.58 5.22 -18.46
C LEU A 1161 0.72 4.32 -17.22
N PRO A 1162 -0.37 3.76 -16.67
CA PRO A 1162 -0.29 3.03 -15.41
C PRO A 1162 0.57 1.78 -15.48
N TYR A 1163 0.87 1.26 -16.67
CA TYR A 1163 1.67 0.06 -16.90
C TYR A 1163 3.06 0.33 -17.50
N VAL A 1164 3.50 1.60 -17.60
CA VAL A 1164 4.88 1.96 -17.99
C VAL A 1164 5.54 2.73 -16.85
N PRO A 1165 6.64 2.24 -16.26
CA PRO A 1165 7.38 2.96 -15.23
C PRO A 1165 8.02 4.24 -15.77
N ALA A 1166 8.36 5.18 -14.87
CA ALA A 1166 9.04 6.42 -15.24
C ALA A 1166 10.34 6.17 -16.02
N GLY A 1167 10.52 6.90 -17.12
CA GLY A 1167 11.58 6.75 -18.11
C GLY A 1167 11.06 7.06 -19.50
N MET A 1168 11.84 6.76 -20.53
CA MET A 1168 11.36 6.84 -21.91
C MET A 1168 10.24 5.82 -22.12
N THR A 1169 9.11 6.31 -22.65
CA THR A 1169 7.95 5.46 -22.91
C THR A 1169 8.15 4.68 -24.19
N VAL A 1170 8.71 5.36 -25.21
CA VAL A 1170 8.87 4.89 -26.59
C VAL A 1170 7.66 4.07 -26.98
N TYR A 1171 6.57 4.78 -27.29
CA TYR A 1171 5.34 4.12 -27.72
C TYR A 1171 5.65 3.24 -28.92
N PHE A 1172 5.64 1.95 -28.63
CA PHE A 1172 5.86 0.91 -29.59
C PHE A 1172 4.52 0.70 -30.23
N ILE A 1173 4.33 1.37 -31.35
CA ILE A 1173 3.12 1.26 -32.12
C ILE A 1173 3.09 -0.19 -32.62
N HIS A 1174 2.40 -1.02 -31.83
CA HIS A 1174 2.03 -2.40 -32.11
C HIS A 1174 1.28 -2.53 -33.45
N ALA A 1175 0.90 -1.40 -34.05
CA ALA A 1175 0.33 -1.25 -35.37
C ALA A 1175 1.30 -1.38 -36.55
N TYR A 1176 2.62 -1.46 -36.33
CA TYR A 1176 3.59 -1.59 -37.43
C TYR A 1176 3.95 -3.03 -37.81
N LEU A 1177 3.44 -4.02 -37.08
CA LEU A 1177 3.38 -5.37 -37.63
C LEU A 1177 2.32 -5.30 -38.73
N PRO A 1178 2.69 -5.35 -40.02
CA PRO A 1178 1.82 -4.91 -41.09
C PRO A 1178 0.52 -5.71 -41.07
N PHE A 1179 -0.53 -5.01 -40.67
CA PHE A 1179 -1.91 -5.17 -41.13
C PHE A 1179 -2.36 -6.60 -41.45
N ASN A 1180 -2.37 -7.49 -40.43
CA ASN A 1180 -3.31 -8.61 -40.22
C ASN A 1180 -2.68 -9.78 -39.44
N ILE A 1181 -2.54 -9.62 -38.12
CA ILE A 1181 -2.48 -10.79 -37.22
C ILE A 1181 -3.89 -11.26 -36.78
N PRO A 1182 -4.99 -10.46 -36.75
CA PRO A 1182 -6.28 -11.00 -36.36
C PRO A 1182 -6.83 -12.04 -37.36
N THR A 1183 -6.54 -11.90 -38.65
CA THR A 1183 -7.18 -12.70 -39.71
C THR A 1183 -6.57 -14.07 -39.97
N PHE A 1184 -5.57 -14.51 -39.21
CA PHE A 1184 -5.04 -15.90 -39.33
C PHE A 1184 -5.30 -16.75 -38.08
N LEU A 1185 -5.63 -16.14 -36.93
CA LEU A 1185 -5.96 -16.86 -35.69
C LEU A 1185 -7.45 -16.77 -35.33
N GLN A 1186 -8.18 -15.73 -35.74
CA GLN A 1186 -9.64 -15.68 -35.56
C GLN A 1186 -10.41 -16.28 -36.72
N THR A 1187 -9.85 -16.39 -37.93
CA THR A 1187 -10.56 -17.00 -39.06
C THR A 1187 -10.77 -18.49 -38.84
N ASP A 1188 -9.82 -19.25 -38.29
CA ASP A 1188 -10.08 -20.68 -38.00
C ASP A 1188 -11.10 -20.90 -36.88
N GLN A 1189 -11.25 -19.95 -35.94
CA GLN A 1189 -12.24 -20.05 -34.86
C GLN A 1189 -13.62 -19.56 -35.30
N ILE A 1190 -13.69 -18.45 -36.04
CA ILE A 1190 -14.93 -17.91 -36.61
C ILE A 1190 -15.44 -18.77 -37.76
N TYR A 1191 -14.57 -19.42 -38.56
CA TYR A 1191 -14.99 -20.36 -39.61
C TYR A 1191 -15.45 -21.70 -39.02
N ASN A 1192 -14.90 -22.15 -37.88
CA ASN A 1192 -15.42 -23.32 -37.17
C ASN A 1192 -16.73 -23.01 -36.42
N GLU A 1193 -16.87 -21.84 -35.80
CA GLU A 1193 -18.11 -21.42 -35.15
C GLU A 1193 -19.21 -21.08 -36.16
N LEU A 1194 -18.90 -20.41 -37.29
CA LEU A 1194 -19.85 -20.19 -38.39
C LEU A 1194 -20.14 -21.46 -39.17
N SER A 1195 -19.20 -22.41 -39.32
CA SER A 1195 -19.50 -23.72 -39.92
C SER A 1195 -20.48 -24.51 -39.05
N THR A 1196 -20.35 -24.39 -37.72
CA THR A 1196 -21.28 -25.02 -36.77
C THR A 1196 -22.64 -24.29 -36.75
N TYR A 1197 -22.66 -22.95 -36.83
CA TYR A 1197 -23.89 -22.15 -36.88
C TYR A 1197 -24.64 -22.24 -38.22
N ILE A 1198 -23.92 -22.30 -39.34
CA ILE A 1198 -24.49 -22.45 -40.70
C ILE A 1198 -24.90 -23.91 -40.96
N GLY A 1199 -24.26 -24.87 -40.29
CA GLY A 1199 -24.68 -26.28 -40.27
C GLY A 1199 -26.03 -26.52 -39.57
N MET A 1200 -26.39 -25.71 -38.57
CA MET A 1200 -27.67 -25.81 -37.85
C MET A 1200 -28.84 -25.09 -38.54
N TYR A 1201 -28.59 -24.20 -39.52
CA TYR A 1201 -29.63 -23.44 -40.21
C TYR A 1201 -29.97 -23.93 -41.64
N LYS A 1202 -29.39 -25.05 -42.10
CA LYS A 1202 -29.77 -25.69 -43.38
C LYS A 1202 -30.98 -26.63 -43.29
N SER A 1203 -31.67 -26.67 -42.16
CA SER A 1203 -32.97 -27.33 -42.04
C SER A 1203 -33.96 -26.40 -41.36
N HIS A 1204 -34.57 -25.48 -42.10
CA HIS A 1204 -36.01 -25.17 -42.06
C HIS A 1204 -36.30 -23.82 -42.74
N THR A 1205 -37.31 -23.84 -43.61
CA THR A 1205 -38.18 -22.72 -44.04
C THR A 1205 -37.55 -21.59 -44.88
N GLN A 1206 -37.70 -21.54 -46.20
CA GLN A 1206 -38.89 -21.18 -47.02
C GLN A 1206 -39.43 -19.74 -46.82
N PHE A 1207 -39.30 -18.95 -47.90
CA PHE A 1207 -40.12 -17.81 -48.38
C PHE A 1207 -40.31 -16.58 -47.43
N ILE A 1208 -39.97 -15.36 -47.89
CA ILE A 1208 -40.82 -14.35 -48.58
C ILE A 1208 -40.01 -13.03 -48.75
N LYS A 1209 -40.39 -12.28 -49.79
CA LYS A 1209 -39.79 -11.13 -50.50
C LYS A 1209 -39.58 -9.81 -49.71
N TYR A 1210 -38.52 -9.09 -50.11
CA TYR A 1210 -38.36 -7.64 -50.47
C TYR A 1210 -39.50 -6.64 -50.14
N PRO A 1211 -39.18 -5.35 -49.86
CA PRO A 1211 -38.31 -4.46 -50.64
C PRO A 1211 -37.02 -4.00 -49.97
#